data_AF-G0UUQ8-F1
#
_entry.id   AF-G0UUQ8-F1
#
_cell.length_a   1.000
_cell.length_b   1.000
_cell.length_c   1.000
_cell.angle_alpha   90.00
_cell.angle_beta   90.00
_cell.angle_gamma   90.00
#
_symmetry.space_group_name_H-M   'P 1'
#
loop_
_entity.id
_entity.type
_entity.pdbx_description
1 polymer ?
#
loop_
_entity_poly.entity_id
_entity_poly.type
_entity_poly.pdbx_seq_one_letter_code
_entity_poly.pdbx_strand_id
1 'polypeptide(L)'
;MAASQTITANSGKGKEGSVDAAVQRTNDDSVVSKRSAVFKGYYDDPYLRFFVKKPSRRSPLINRGYYLRMHVITDVVERCIHHLQGVRCDPCLNSSLSSMDHGVSPRVQVVSLGAGYDTLAIRLKQRAEFADVHFYEVDFPAVMQAKSLLVKTAPAGSFPHDIVAVPEADLVKLRGTNYIALGADLRSADRDLVSCLKEASSQFSTSCATLLYAECVMQYMPPAAAAQLINHIAANFPRAIFLAYDQIHPHDSFGCVMQSALRARGSPLLGIEAAPCGSAMTERALGQGMQKAFFANFHDLSAYYIAGDNSKRVEAIEPFDEWEEWSEMCEHYGITMALTNIDEKMVEHPCFAPVMHAPTSQEPFTMTSRDSCLEPLASTEKWPTARTGFEGWGDGGSYMERLLDGDVIIVSFGGFSVSRGHQRTNGVSVYSMRHGECRVSYSPTSVTPPSRVFHSMSRIARGKYVVFGGRTNPQDVATDAYLLYLDLPNDLSLKRTTVVCAWTMLKQSCANNEAPAGRYRHAATAVDVADGNEAEGNKGIFVYGGRSATGELLGDGWLGTVQGDIIDWKRISMCGSVPPPQCSSAVVYVGVGSAVLLSGGLLEGSVSSGSVWRVDYVSGLCSKCSCDIGPRFSHAMCLLRLRGVPHVLVLGGSSTLPRASIKPDRLLLLDPLTGEGVGSIKLPPQFPTLSRHSCIELEDGVVAVISGGFTCFSFGTFASKPFLLLLGGNEKRSAYSYSLFPEKNTSTISLGEGLHGTRATTRGEVELQPLTAETFLSAVEQPVKPVVFRNVDMGSCVDKWSDVAYLKSAEGNTTVSVHVAQSTYLLDFVKKNFSFKHVTFSELIDRCVKDAAAKPGERDQAVKGGASEETWYLRAVAANMKSERANIWRDFQGLGGDFVLPSAAASHIGPRIHQSCLRISAPPLQLWTHYDTLDNVLCQVVGKKRVVLFPPSEYNNLYISGSSSAVINIDSPDYARYPRFIDASRRALEVVLGAGDMLFIPSLWFHHITTLEGSYSVSVNVFFERFPHEDYDKKDLYGNKDLPACSRLRAAIVKQVKDMVSVTAVERLSDGTPLPPVHVEFALRQALQELLEMADDISAAQL
;
A
#
# COMPACT_ATOMS: atom_id res chain seq x y z
N MET A 1 40.24 -32.50 -11.23
CA MET A 1 39.54 -32.68 -12.52
C MET A 1 38.68 -33.94 -12.44
N ALA A 2 37.37 -33.77 -12.19
CA ALA A 2 36.29 -34.71 -12.53
C ALA A 2 34.96 -34.03 -12.17
N ALA A 3 34.20 -33.68 -13.22
CA ALA A 3 32.77 -33.35 -13.29
C ALA A 3 32.13 -32.41 -12.24
N SER A 4 32.25 -31.12 -12.52
CA SER A 4 31.18 -30.13 -12.31
C SER A 4 30.02 -30.45 -13.26
N GLN A 5 28.90 -30.98 -12.74
CA GLN A 5 27.63 -31.01 -13.46
C GLN A 5 26.51 -30.53 -12.53
N THR A 6 26.12 -29.28 -12.77
CA THR A 6 24.89 -28.66 -12.32
C THR A 6 23.72 -29.49 -12.83
N ILE A 7 22.98 -30.17 -11.95
CA ILE A 7 21.64 -30.66 -12.29
C ILE A 7 20.70 -29.45 -12.20
N THR A 8 20.70 -28.63 -13.25
CA THR A 8 19.48 -27.94 -13.65
C THR A 8 18.53 -29.03 -14.12
N ALA A 9 17.51 -29.34 -13.31
CA ALA A 9 16.37 -30.11 -13.78
C ALA A 9 15.88 -29.44 -15.07
N ASN A 10 15.83 -30.22 -16.14
CA ASN A 10 15.43 -29.80 -17.47
C ASN A 10 13.96 -29.38 -17.41
N SER A 11 13.71 -28.12 -17.08
CA SER A 11 12.41 -27.50 -17.30
C SER A 11 12.22 -27.46 -18.81
N GLY A 12 11.31 -28.30 -19.32
CA GLY A 12 10.76 -28.09 -20.65
C GLY A 12 10.39 -26.62 -20.78
N LYS A 13 10.67 -26.02 -21.94
CA LYS A 13 10.44 -24.61 -22.31
C LYS A 13 9.01 -24.14 -21.98
N GLY A 14 8.74 -23.91 -20.71
CA GLY A 14 7.55 -23.29 -20.16
C GLY A 14 7.93 -21.87 -19.79
N LYS A 15 7.19 -20.91 -20.35
CA LYS A 15 7.37 -19.46 -20.21
C LYS A 15 7.84 -19.08 -18.79
N GLU A 16 9.10 -18.67 -18.66
CA GLU A 16 9.54 -17.83 -17.54
C GLU A 16 8.63 -16.60 -17.53
N GLY A 17 7.72 -16.53 -16.55
CA GLY A 17 6.68 -15.49 -16.46
C GLY A 17 5.24 -15.98 -16.23
N SER A 18 4.98 -17.29 -16.08
CA SER A 18 3.64 -17.78 -15.71
C SER A 18 3.30 -17.52 -14.23
N VAL A 19 2.06 -17.11 -13.95
CA VAL A 19 1.50 -16.94 -12.58
C VAL A 19 1.69 -18.21 -11.75
N ASP A 20 1.52 -19.39 -12.35
CA ASP A 20 1.66 -20.67 -11.68
C ASP A 20 3.08 -20.89 -11.13
N ALA A 21 4.11 -20.50 -11.88
CA ALA A 21 5.49 -20.61 -11.43
C ALA A 21 5.78 -19.67 -10.25
N ALA A 22 5.10 -18.53 -10.17
CA ALA A 22 5.21 -17.62 -9.04
C ALA A 22 4.43 -18.11 -7.81
N VAL A 23 3.24 -18.69 -8.00
CA VAL A 23 2.49 -19.37 -6.93
C VAL A 23 3.30 -20.52 -6.35
N GLN A 24 3.97 -21.33 -7.18
CA GLN A 24 4.86 -22.40 -6.71
C GLN A 24 6.01 -21.90 -5.82
N ARG A 25 6.55 -20.69 -6.07
CA ARG A 25 7.59 -20.08 -5.23
C ARG A 25 7.09 -19.65 -3.84
N THR A 26 5.77 -19.52 -3.63
CA THR A 26 5.24 -19.21 -2.28
C THR A 26 5.54 -20.31 -1.27
N ASN A 27 5.72 -21.56 -1.74
CA ASN A 27 6.24 -22.66 -0.94
C ASN A 27 7.63 -22.34 -0.36
N ASP A 28 8.54 -21.84 -1.20
CA ASP A 28 9.91 -21.52 -0.78
C ASP A 28 9.94 -20.38 0.25
N ASP A 29 9.08 -19.37 0.11
CA ASP A 29 8.95 -18.29 1.11
C ASP A 29 8.40 -18.80 2.45
N SER A 30 7.40 -19.68 2.39
CA SER A 30 6.74 -20.26 3.57
C SER A 30 7.67 -21.19 4.35
N VAL A 31 8.33 -22.13 3.66
CA VAL A 31 9.20 -23.13 4.29
C VAL A 31 10.45 -22.49 4.93
N VAL A 32 10.97 -21.40 4.35
CA VAL A 32 12.06 -20.62 4.96
C VAL A 32 11.62 -20.02 6.30
N SER A 33 10.38 -19.53 6.38
CA SER A 33 9.85 -18.91 7.60
C SER A 33 9.50 -19.95 8.67
N LYS A 34 8.90 -21.09 8.28
CA LYS A 34 8.73 -22.27 9.16
C LYS A 34 10.09 -22.72 9.74
N ARG A 35 11.13 -22.83 8.90
CA ARG A 35 12.48 -23.20 9.36
C ARG A 35 13.09 -22.17 10.29
N SER A 36 12.87 -20.86 10.07
CA SER A 36 13.36 -19.81 10.96
C SER A 36 12.78 -19.98 12.38
N ALA A 37 11.48 -20.23 12.49
CA ALA A 37 10.81 -20.47 13.77
C ALA A 37 11.38 -21.72 14.47
N VAL A 38 11.57 -22.82 13.74
CA VAL A 38 12.18 -24.06 14.29
C VAL A 38 13.62 -23.83 14.75
N PHE A 39 14.44 -23.15 13.94
CA PHE A 39 15.83 -22.84 14.29
C PHE A 39 15.93 -21.99 15.56
N LYS A 40 14.94 -21.14 15.82
CA LYS A 40 14.83 -20.33 17.04
C LYS A 40 14.25 -21.07 18.24
N GLY A 41 13.81 -22.32 18.07
CA GLY A 41 13.26 -23.14 19.16
C GLY A 41 11.78 -22.92 19.44
N TYR A 42 11.03 -22.28 18.53
CA TYR A 42 9.58 -22.15 18.70
C TYR A 42 8.85 -23.48 18.59
N TYR A 43 9.30 -24.34 17.67
CA TYR A 43 8.63 -25.58 17.28
C TYR A 43 9.68 -26.66 16.99
N ASP A 44 9.36 -27.93 17.24
CA ASP A 44 10.26 -29.05 16.94
C ASP A 44 9.89 -29.69 15.60
N ASP A 45 10.82 -29.61 14.65
CA ASP A 45 10.72 -30.25 13.34
C ASP A 45 12.11 -30.62 12.81
N PRO A 46 12.48 -31.90 12.84
CA PRO A 46 13.81 -32.32 12.42
C PRO A 46 14.00 -32.35 10.90
N TYR A 47 12.94 -32.20 10.10
CA TYR A 47 12.95 -32.39 8.64
C TYR A 47 13.10 -31.08 7.85
N LEU A 48 12.51 -29.98 8.33
CA LEU A 48 12.50 -28.69 7.62
C LEU A 48 13.89 -28.17 7.22
N ARG A 49 14.95 -28.55 7.95
CA ARG A 49 16.33 -28.20 7.62
C ARG A 49 16.82 -28.78 6.28
N PHE A 50 16.21 -29.84 5.77
CA PHE A 50 16.59 -30.48 4.50
C PHE A 50 15.85 -29.89 3.29
N PHE A 51 14.77 -29.14 3.52
CA PHE A 51 14.00 -28.49 2.46
C PHE A 51 14.46 -27.06 2.16
N VAL A 52 15.33 -26.49 3.00
CA VAL A 52 15.89 -25.15 2.82
C VAL A 52 17.41 -25.26 2.83
N LYS A 53 18.10 -24.67 1.85
CA LYS A 53 19.57 -24.75 1.76
C LYS A 53 20.28 -23.87 2.79
N LYS A 54 19.82 -22.61 2.97
CA LYS A 54 20.44 -21.64 3.89
C LYS A 54 19.43 -21.17 4.95
N PRO A 55 19.76 -21.23 6.25
CA PRO A 55 18.95 -20.59 7.28
C PRO A 55 18.82 -19.10 6.99
N SER A 56 17.61 -18.56 7.08
CA SER A 56 17.36 -17.12 6.98
C SER A 56 16.82 -16.62 8.31
N ARG A 57 17.28 -15.45 8.75
CA ARG A 57 16.68 -14.77 9.91
C ARG A 57 15.35 -14.13 9.50
N ARG A 58 14.38 -14.18 10.40
CA ARG A 58 13.09 -13.49 10.35
C ARG A 58 12.88 -12.71 11.64
N SER A 59 12.02 -11.70 11.61
CA SER A 59 11.67 -10.92 12.81
C SER A 59 10.93 -11.80 13.85
N PRO A 60 10.95 -11.42 15.13
CA PRO A 60 10.16 -12.08 16.18
C PRO A 60 8.68 -12.22 15.79
N LEU A 61 8.07 -11.18 15.22
CA LEU A 61 6.72 -11.22 14.66
C LEU A 61 6.51 -12.39 13.68
N ILE A 62 7.39 -12.54 12.69
CA ILE A 62 7.26 -13.59 11.68
C ILE A 62 7.47 -14.98 12.30
N ASN A 63 8.48 -15.16 13.15
CA ASN A 63 8.72 -16.44 13.82
C ASN A 63 7.51 -16.86 14.68
N ARG A 64 6.97 -15.92 15.48
CA ARG A 64 5.80 -16.17 16.33
C ARG A 64 4.54 -16.48 15.51
N GLY A 65 4.33 -15.78 14.38
CA GLY A 65 3.19 -16.03 13.50
C GLY A 65 3.26 -17.40 12.83
N TYR A 66 4.44 -17.80 12.34
CA TYR A 66 4.65 -19.14 11.77
C TYR A 66 4.61 -20.25 12.81
N TYR A 67 5.06 -19.99 14.04
CA TYR A 67 4.86 -20.89 15.17
C TYR A 67 3.37 -21.14 15.42
N LEU A 68 2.56 -20.08 15.56
CA LEU A 68 1.13 -20.21 15.76
C LEU A 68 0.48 -21.00 14.63
N ARG A 69 0.78 -20.65 13.38
CA ARG A 69 0.31 -21.35 12.18
C ARG A 69 0.63 -22.86 12.22
N MET A 70 1.88 -23.23 12.48
CA MET A 70 2.30 -24.64 12.55
C MET A 70 1.64 -25.38 13.71
N HIS A 71 1.51 -24.73 14.86
CA HIS A 71 0.93 -25.33 16.05
C HIS A 71 -0.57 -25.57 15.89
N VAL A 72 -1.31 -24.58 15.40
CA VAL A 72 -2.75 -24.67 15.09
C VAL A 72 -3.02 -25.79 14.10
N ILE A 73 -2.34 -25.80 12.95
CA ILE A 73 -2.57 -26.83 11.92
C ILE A 73 -2.29 -28.23 12.46
N THR A 74 -1.19 -28.40 13.21
CA THR A 74 -0.85 -29.70 13.79
C THR A 74 -1.93 -30.17 14.77
N ASP A 75 -2.30 -29.34 15.75
CA ASP A 75 -3.29 -29.73 16.77
C ASP A 75 -4.68 -29.97 16.18
N VAL A 76 -5.15 -29.10 15.27
CA VAL A 76 -6.45 -29.29 14.62
C VAL A 76 -6.47 -30.56 13.76
N VAL A 77 -5.40 -30.84 13.00
CA VAL A 77 -5.28 -32.09 12.23
C VAL A 77 -5.28 -33.31 13.15
N GLU A 78 -4.51 -33.30 14.24
CA GLU A 78 -4.48 -34.40 15.21
C GLU A 78 -5.86 -34.65 15.84
N ARG A 79 -6.56 -33.59 16.27
CA ARG A 79 -7.93 -33.71 16.81
C ARG A 79 -8.91 -34.26 15.79
N CYS A 80 -8.82 -33.82 14.53
CA CYS A 80 -9.67 -34.35 13.46
C CYS A 80 -9.40 -35.84 13.20
N ILE A 81 -8.14 -36.26 13.19
CA ILE A 81 -7.77 -37.68 13.03
C ILE A 81 -8.36 -38.50 14.19
N HIS A 82 -8.15 -38.07 15.43
CA HIS A 82 -8.68 -38.77 16.61
C HIS A 82 -10.20 -38.83 16.61
N HIS A 83 -10.86 -37.75 16.21
CA HIS A 83 -12.31 -37.73 16.05
C HIS A 83 -12.78 -38.79 15.05
N LEU A 84 -12.19 -38.81 13.84
CA LEU A 84 -12.56 -39.77 12.80
C LEU A 84 -12.24 -41.23 13.17
N GLN A 85 -11.19 -41.45 13.99
CA GLN A 85 -10.89 -42.76 14.58
C GLN A 85 -11.95 -43.18 15.61
N GLY A 86 -12.48 -42.24 16.41
CA GLY A 86 -13.40 -42.49 17.52
C GLY A 86 -14.89 -42.66 17.16
N VAL A 87 -15.34 -42.16 16.01
CA VAL A 87 -16.76 -42.17 15.58
C VAL A 87 -17.31 -43.57 15.26
N ARG A 88 -16.53 -44.65 15.38
CA ARG A 88 -17.00 -46.04 15.23
C ARG A 88 -17.50 -46.74 16.50
N CYS A 89 -17.61 -46.04 17.63
CA CYS A 89 -18.02 -46.64 18.91
C CYS A 89 -19.41 -46.20 19.42
N ASP A 90 -20.45 -46.18 18.57
CA ASP A 90 -21.85 -46.14 19.06
C ASP A 90 -22.58 -47.45 18.71
N PRO A 91 -22.78 -48.37 19.68
CA PRO A 91 -23.45 -49.65 19.46
C PRO A 91 -24.94 -49.51 19.12
N CYS A 92 -25.54 -48.32 19.30
CA CYS A 92 -27.00 -48.17 19.32
C CYS A 92 -27.65 -47.98 17.94
N LEU A 93 -26.87 -47.80 16.86
CA LEU A 93 -27.37 -47.47 15.52
C LEU A 93 -27.34 -48.62 14.50
N ASN A 94 -26.82 -49.81 14.86
CA ASN A 94 -26.71 -50.95 13.95
C ASN A 94 -27.62 -52.11 14.36
N SER A 95 -28.92 -52.01 14.09
CA SER A 95 -29.85 -53.15 14.12
C SER A 95 -30.07 -53.79 12.74
N SER A 96 -29.31 -53.42 11.70
CA SER A 96 -29.57 -53.89 10.33
C SER A 96 -28.33 -54.19 9.48
N LEU A 97 -27.20 -54.55 10.09
CA LEU A 97 -26.07 -55.16 9.38
C LEU A 97 -25.66 -56.44 10.09
N SER A 98 -26.32 -57.52 9.71
CA SER A 98 -25.99 -58.89 10.08
C SER A 98 -24.65 -59.30 9.46
N SER A 99 -23.79 -59.82 10.33
CA SER A 99 -22.79 -60.87 10.08
C SER A 99 -21.81 -60.70 8.92
N MET A 100 -20.57 -60.39 9.30
CA MET A 100 -19.26 -60.73 8.70
C MET A 100 -18.36 -59.51 8.48
N ASP A 101 -17.73 -59.00 9.55
CA ASP A 101 -16.27 -58.92 9.63
C ASP A 101 -15.87 -58.52 11.07
N HIS A 102 -15.15 -59.39 11.76
CA HIS A 102 -14.57 -59.07 13.07
C HIS A 102 -13.28 -58.26 12.86
N GLY A 103 -13.26 -57.00 13.34
CA GLY A 103 -12.03 -56.43 13.90
C GLY A 103 -11.16 -55.49 13.07
N VAL A 104 -11.69 -54.71 12.11
CA VAL A 104 -10.90 -53.64 11.46
C VAL A 104 -11.52 -52.26 11.76
N SER A 105 -10.83 -51.47 12.58
CA SER A 105 -11.11 -50.03 12.79
C SER A 105 -11.26 -49.29 11.46
N PRO A 106 -12.03 -48.19 11.37
CA PRO A 106 -12.13 -47.42 10.13
C PRO A 106 -10.75 -46.91 9.78
N ARG A 107 -10.26 -47.24 8.58
CA ARG A 107 -9.05 -46.63 8.06
C ARG A 107 -9.32 -45.14 7.84
N VAL A 108 -8.57 -44.28 8.52
CA VAL A 108 -8.63 -42.83 8.37
C VAL A 108 -7.61 -42.41 7.32
N GLN A 109 -8.03 -41.50 6.44
CA GLN A 109 -7.19 -40.92 5.40
C GLN A 109 -6.99 -39.43 5.67
N VAL A 110 -5.80 -38.92 5.42
CA VAL A 110 -5.47 -37.50 5.51
C VAL A 110 -4.91 -37.04 4.18
N VAL A 111 -5.52 -36.04 3.56
CA VAL A 111 -5.10 -35.47 2.27
C VAL A 111 -4.67 -34.01 2.49
N SER A 112 -3.37 -33.75 2.36
CA SER A 112 -2.81 -32.40 2.33
C SER A 112 -2.88 -31.84 0.92
N LEU A 113 -3.67 -30.77 0.73
CA LEU A 113 -3.91 -30.11 -0.54
C LEU A 113 -2.98 -28.89 -0.63
N GLY A 114 -2.13 -28.85 -1.67
CA GLY A 114 -1.07 -27.83 -1.78
C GLY A 114 -0.01 -28.02 -0.70
N ALA A 115 0.43 -29.27 -0.52
CA ALA A 115 1.27 -29.67 0.61
C ALA A 115 2.64 -28.98 0.64
N GLY A 116 3.16 -28.52 -0.50
CA GLY A 116 4.49 -27.96 -0.61
C GLY A 116 5.55 -28.88 0.04
N TYR A 117 6.44 -28.29 0.83
CA TYR A 117 7.41 -29.00 1.65
C TYR A 117 6.95 -29.21 3.10
N ASP A 118 5.63 -29.34 3.33
CA ASP A 118 5.13 -29.72 4.65
C ASP A 118 5.69 -31.08 5.10
N THR A 119 5.83 -31.21 6.40
CA THR A 119 6.48 -32.31 7.11
C THR A 119 5.53 -32.96 8.10
N LEU A 120 4.32 -32.41 8.28
CA LEU A 120 3.34 -32.89 9.26
C LEU A 120 3.05 -34.39 9.12
N ALA A 121 2.78 -34.87 7.90
CA ALA A 121 2.53 -36.29 7.65
C ALA A 121 3.70 -37.19 8.09
N ILE A 122 4.94 -36.78 7.79
CA ILE A 122 6.15 -37.52 8.16
C ILE A 122 6.38 -37.49 9.68
N ARG A 123 6.08 -36.37 10.35
CA ARG A 123 6.14 -36.25 11.81
C ARG A 123 5.11 -37.15 12.50
N LEU A 124 3.84 -37.07 12.08
CA LEU A 124 2.75 -37.82 12.72
C LEU A 124 2.90 -39.33 12.55
N LYS A 125 3.27 -39.81 11.36
CA LYS A 125 3.43 -41.24 11.08
C LYS A 125 4.45 -41.94 11.99
N GLN A 126 5.40 -41.20 12.58
CA GLN A 126 6.37 -41.78 13.52
C GLN A 126 5.81 -42.04 14.92
N ARG A 127 4.62 -41.49 15.23
CA ARG A 127 3.91 -41.74 16.48
C ARG A 127 3.02 -42.96 16.31
N ALA A 128 3.05 -43.86 17.30
CA ALA A 128 2.35 -45.14 17.24
C ALA A 128 0.82 -44.97 17.10
N GLU A 129 0.23 -43.91 17.68
CA GLU A 129 -1.20 -43.64 17.58
C GLU A 129 -1.69 -43.30 16.15
N PHE A 130 -0.78 -42.98 15.22
CA PHE A 130 -1.11 -42.67 13.83
C PHE A 130 -0.61 -43.73 12.83
N ALA A 131 -0.17 -44.90 13.30
CA ALA A 131 0.36 -45.96 12.45
C ALA A 131 -0.65 -46.45 11.40
N ASP A 132 -1.94 -46.49 11.74
CA ASP A 132 -3.04 -46.94 10.86
C ASP A 132 -3.67 -45.80 10.02
N VAL A 133 -3.06 -44.62 10.01
CA VAL A 133 -3.54 -43.46 9.23
C VAL A 133 -2.81 -43.37 7.90
N HIS A 134 -3.57 -43.24 6.80
CA HIS A 134 -3.01 -43.10 5.46
C HIS A 134 -2.89 -41.63 5.07
N PHE A 135 -1.66 -41.17 4.85
CA PHE A 135 -1.34 -39.81 4.46
C PHE A 135 -1.12 -39.69 2.94
N TYR A 136 -1.75 -38.69 2.35
CA TYR A 136 -1.62 -38.31 0.96
C TYR A 136 -1.25 -36.82 0.87
N GLU A 137 -0.19 -36.49 0.14
CA GLU A 137 0.20 -35.11 -0.14
C GLU A 137 0.03 -34.83 -1.63
N VAL A 138 -0.62 -33.72 -1.96
CA VAL A 138 -0.91 -33.29 -3.32
C VAL A 138 -0.41 -31.88 -3.52
N ASP A 139 0.36 -31.65 -4.56
CA ASP A 139 0.77 -30.32 -5.03
C ASP A 139 1.09 -30.39 -6.53
N PHE A 140 1.42 -29.26 -7.15
CA PHE A 140 1.86 -29.22 -8.53
C PHE A 140 2.97 -30.24 -8.80
N PRO A 141 2.96 -30.89 -9.99
CA PRO A 141 4.00 -31.86 -10.36
C PRO A 141 5.42 -31.36 -10.16
N ALA A 142 5.69 -30.09 -10.46
CA ALA A 142 7.00 -29.48 -10.28
C ALA A 142 7.42 -29.33 -8.80
N VAL A 143 6.49 -29.01 -7.89
CA VAL A 143 6.76 -28.86 -6.46
C VAL A 143 7.03 -30.24 -5.83
N MET A 144 6.20 -31.23 -6.15
CA MET A 144 6.40 -32.60 -5.67
C MET A 144 7.66 -33.24 -6.25
N GLN A 145 8.02 -32.92 -7.49
CA GLN A 145 9.30 -33.29 -8.08
C GLN A 145 10.47 -32.77 -7.25
N ALA A 146 10.46 -31.48 -6.92
CA ALA A 146 11.50 -30.84 -6.14
C ALA A 146 11.59 -31.43 -4.72
N LYS A 147 10.44 -31.67 -4.07
CA LYS A 147 10.37 -32.35 -2.76
C LYS A 147 11.04 -33.73 -2.81
N SER A 148 10.69 -34.54 -3.81
CA SER A 148 11.25 -35.89 -4.00
C SER A 148 12.76 -35.86 -4.21
N LEU A 149 13.26 -34.92 -5.02
CA LEU A 149 14.69 -34.74 -5.22
C LEU A 149 15.42 -34.34 -3.92
N LEU A 150 14.84 -33.41 -3.15
CA LEU A 150 15.42 -32.98 -1.88
C LEU A 150 15.49 -34.14 -0.87
N VAL A 151 14.41 -34.92 -0.73
CA VAL A 151 14.39 -36.14 0.10
C VAL A 151 15.46 -37.14 -0.35
N LYS A 152 15.58 -37.38 -1.66
CA LYS A 152 16.60 -38.29 -2.23
C LYS A 152 18.03 -37.83 -1.95
N THR A 153 18.28 -36.52 -1.97
CA THR A 153 19.63 -35.96 -1.77
C THR A 153 20.02 -35.75 -0.31
N ALA A 154 19.09 -35.88 0.63
CA ALA A 154 19.38 -35.71 2.04
C ALA A 154 20.31 -36.82 2.57
N PRO A 155 21.13 -36.54 3.60
CA PRO A 155 21.99 -37.55 4.23
C PRO A 155 21.21 -38.80 4.65
N ALA A 156 21.84 -39.98 4.56
CA ALA A 156 21.23 -41.23 4.98
C ALA A 156 20.73 -41.15 6.44
N GLY A 157 19.50 -41.61 6.69
CA GLY A 157 18.85 -41.52 8.00
C GLY A 157 18.16 -40.18 8.31
N SER A 158 18.16 -39.22 7.39
CA SER A 158 17.45 -37.93 7.57
C SER A 158 15.93 -38.06 7.54
N PHE A 159 15.42 -39.06 6.82
CA PHE A 159 14.00 -39.38 6.67
C PHE A 159 13.78 -40.87 7.03
N PRO A 160 12.54 -41.27 7.39
CA PRO A 160 12.19 -42.68 7.56
C PRO A 160 12.67 -43.56 6.40
N HIS A 161 13.23 -44.72 6.73
CA HIS A 161 13.83 -45.65 5.76
C HIS A 161 12.82 -46.18 4.73
N ASP A 162 11.53 -46.18 5.05
CA ASP A 162 10.46 -46.65 4.18
C ASP A 162 9.92 -45.56 3.25
N ILE A 163 10.36 -44.29 3.39
CA ILE A 163 10.02 -43.22 2.44
C ILE A 163 11.03 -43.23 1.29
N VAL A 164 10.56 -43.68 0.13
CA VAL A 164 11.31 -43.85 -1.10
C VAL A 164 10.95 -42.76 -2.11
N ALA A 165 11.96 -42.03 -2.57
CA ALA A 165 11.84 -41.02 -3.61
C ALA A 165 11.84 -41.64 -5.01
N VAL A 166 10.83 -41.29 -5.81
CA VAL A 166 10.66 -41.74 -7.19
C VAL A 166 10.52 -40.50 -8.11
N PRO A 167 11.60 -39.69 -8.26
CA PRO A 167 11.51 -38.42 -8.96
C PRO A 167 11.07 -38.58 -10.43
N GLU A 168 11.45 -39.66 -11.11
CA GLU A 168 11.11 -39.83 -12.53
C GLU A 168 9.69 -40.36 -12.79
N ALA A 169 8.91 -40.72 -11.76
CA ALA A 169 7.56 -41.23 -11.96
C ALA A 169 6.56 -40.12 -12.26
N ASP A 170 5.66 -40.31 -13.23
CA ASP A 170 4.76 -39.23 -13.71
C ASP A 170 3.86 -38.66 -12.60
N LEU A 171 3.20 -39.54 -11.82
CA LEU A 171 2.23 -39.14 -10.80
C LEU A 171 2.82 -39.18 -9.38
N VAL A 172 3.30 -40.34 -8.93
CA VAL A 172 3.71 -40.55 -7.53
C VAL A 172 5.20 -40.26 -7.35
N LYS A 173 5.52 -39.24 -6.55
CA LYS A 173 6.89 -38.73 -6.37
C LYS A 173 7.57 -39.24 -5.10
N LEU A 174 6.81 -39.55 -4.05
CA LEU A 174 7.29 -40.21 -2.83
C LEU A 174 6.32 -41.33 -2.44
N ARG A 175 6.87 -42.48 -2.01
CA ARG A 175 6.11 -43.62 -1.49
C ARG A 175 6.66 -44.07 -0.15
N GLY A 176 5.79 -44.45 0.76
CA GLY A 176 6.16 -45.21 1.95
C GLY A 176 4.95 -45.93 2.54
N THR A 177 5.15 -46.62 3.66
CA THR A 177 4.05 -47.31 4.35
C THR A 177 3.02 -46.27 4.77
N ASN A 178 1.77 -46.39 4.31
CA ASN A 178 0.70 -45.42 4.63
C ASN A 178 1.04 -43.95 4.31
N TYR A 179 1.96 -43.67 3.37
CA TYR A 179 2.33 -42.32 2.94
C TYR A 179 2.60 -42.25 1.45
N ILE A 180 1.96 -41.30 0.76
CA ILE A 180 2.15 -41.05 -0.68
C ILE A 180 2.17 -39.54 -0.93
N ALA A 181 3.15 -39.06 -1.71
CA ALA A 181 3.13 -37.72 -2.27
C ALA A 181 3.04 -37.78 -3.79
N LEU A 182 2.10 -37.05 -4.39
CA LEU A 182 1.80 -37.11 -5.82
C LEU A 182 1.64 -35.72 -6.45
N GLY A 183 2.07 -35.60 -7.71
CA GLY A 183 2.00 -34.37 -8.49
C GLY A 183 0.69 -34.23 -9.26
N ALA A 184 -0.18 -33.30 -8.85
CA ALA A 184 -1.43 -32.99 -9.55
C ALA A 184 -1.79 -31.50 -9.41
N ASP A 185 -2.41 -30.92 -10.45
CA ASP A 185 -3.00 -29.59 -10.39
C ASP A 185 -4.41 -29.68 -9.80
N LEU A 186 -4.61 -29.08 -8.62
CA LEU A 186 -5.90 -29.08 -7.91
C LEU A 186 -7.04 -28.41 -8.68
N ARG A 187 -6.72 -27.65 -9.74
CA ARG A 187 -7.70 -26.96 -10.61
C ARG A 187 -8.14 -27.81 -11.81
N SER A 188 -7.48 -28.94 -12.06
CA SER A 188 -7.68 -29.72 -13.27
C SER A 188 -9.06 -30.36 -13.32
N ALA A 189 -9.78 -30.12 -14.43
CA ALA A 189 -11.04 -30.81 -14.73
C ALA A 189 -10.82 -32.14 -15.46
N ASP A 190 -9.70 -32.29 -16.17
CA ASP A 190 -9.39 -33.47 -17.00
C ASP A 190 -8.93 -34.67 -16.18
N ARG A 191 -8.34 -34.42 -15.00
CA ARG A 191 -7.83 -35.44 -14.08
C ARG A 191 -8.11 -35.00 -12.65
N ASP A 192 -9.32 -35.30 -12.18
CA ASP A 192 -9.79 -34.88 -10.88
C ASP A 192 -8.98 -35.50 -9.72
N LEU A 193 -9.08 -34.87 -8.54
CA LEU A 193 -8.33 -35.26 -7.33
C LEU A 193 -8.56 -36.73 -6.94
N VAL A 194 -9.82 -37.19 -6.97
CA VAL A 194 -10.18 -38.56 -6.54
C VAL A 194 -9.60 -39.59 -7.50
N SER A 195 -9.67 -39.33 -8.80
CA SER A 195 -9.07 -40.17 -9.84
C SER A 195 -7.55 -40.29 -9.64
N CYS A 196 -6.86 -39.18 -9.38
CA CYS A 196 -5.42 -39.19 -9.09
C CYS A 196 -5.07 -40.01 -7.83
N LEU A 197 -5.84 -39.86 -6.76
CA LEU A 197 -5.60 -40.59 -5.50
C LEU A 197 -5.83 -42.10 -5.64
N LYS A 198 -6.89 -42.52 -6.36
CA LYS A 198 -7.17 -43.93 -6.66
C LYS A 198 -6.08 -44.57 -7.52
N GLU A 199 -5.55 -43.84 -8.49
CA GLU A 199 -4.43 -44.33 -9.32
C GLU A 199 -3.14 -44.45 -8.52
N ALA A 200 -2.86 -43.48 -7.64
CA ALA A 200 -1.64 -43.46 -6.84
C ALA A 200 -1.57 -44.61 -5.81
N SER A 201 -2.73 -45.05 -5.29
CA SER A 201 -2.84 -46.01 -4.20
C SER A 201 -4.05 -46.92 -4.35
N SER A 202 -3.81 -48.24 -4.41
CA SER A 202 -4.89 -49.23 -4.29
C SER A 202 -5.54 -49.25 -2.90
N GLN A 203 -4.93 -48.60 -1.91
CA GLN A 203 -5.44 -48.50 -0.54
C GLN A 203 -6.32 -47.26 -0.31
N PHE A 204 -6.36 -46.34 -1.28
CA PHE A 204 -7.21 -45.15 -1.19
C PHE A 204 -8.66 -45.49 -1.52
N SER A 205 -9.60 -45.03 -0.70
CA SER A 205 -11.03 -45.18 -0.94
C SER A 205 -11.82 -43.94 -0.51
N THR A 206 -12.79 -43.52 -1.30
CA THR A 206 -13.70 -42.43 -0.94
C THR A 206 -14.72 -42.83 0.13
N SER A 207 -14.89 -44.14 0.41
CA SER A 207 -15.73 -44.64 1.51
C SER A 207 -15.07 -44.56 2.88
N CYS A 208 -13.76 -44.28 2.95
CA CYS A 208 -13.04 -44.09 4.19
C CYS A 208 -13.29 -42.70 4.78
N ALA A 209 -13.28 -42.61 6.12
CA ALA A 209 -13.29 -41.34 6.83
C ALA A 209 -12.06 -40.53 6.42
N THR A 210 -12.27 -39.33 5.87
CA THR A 210 -11.19 -38.56 5.24
C THR A 210 -11.10 -37.15 5.80
N LEU A 211 -9.92 -36.77 6.30
CA LEU A 211 -9.56 -35.38 6.57
C LEU A 211 -8.87 -34.82 5.34
N LEU A 212 -9.31 -33.66 4.85
CA LEU A 212 -8.62 -32.89 3.82
C LEU A 212 -8.26 -31.52 4.38
N TYR A 213 -7.05 -31.04 4.17
CA TYR A 213 -6.68 -29.70 4.61
C TYR A 213 -5.86 -28.94 3.58
N ALA A 214 -6.07 -27.63 3.55
CA ALA A 214 -5.44 -26.66 2.66
C ALA A 214 -4.83 -25.54 3.52
N GLU A 215 -3.50 -25.37 3.48
CA GLU A 215 -2.76 -24.41 4.32
C GLU A 215 -2.19 -23.25 3.48
N CYS A 216 -2.93 -22.15 3.36
CA CYS A 216 -2.72 -21.02 2.44
C CYS A 216 -2.72 -21.47 0.98
N VAL A 217 -3.85 -22.01 0.51
CA VAL A 217 -3.98 -22.56 -0.84
C VAL A 217 -5.23 -22.05 -1.54
N MET A 218 -6.36 -21.98 -0.83
CA MET A 218 -7.65 -21.69 -1.46
C MET A 218 -7.68 -20.29 -2.05
N GLN A 219 -7.01 -19.32 -1.42
CA GLN A 219 -6.97 -17.94 -1.92
C GLN A 219 -6.07 -17.75 -3.14
N TYR A 220 -5.15 -18.69 -3.45
CA TYR A 220 -4.33 -18.62 -4.67
C TYR A 220 -5.04 -19.20 -5.90
N MET A 221 -6.16 -19.90 -5.72
CA MET A 221 -6.95 -20.46 -6.83
C MET A 221 -7.99 -19.46 -7.34
N PRO A 222 -8.34 -19.49 -8.63
CA PRO A 222 -9.54 -18.82 -9.12
C PRO A 222 -10.77 -19.22 -8.29
N PRO A 223 -11.69 -18.29 -7.95
CA PRO A 223 -12.84 -18.60 -7.08
C PRO A 223 -13.66 -19.81 -7.53
N ALA A 224 -13.88 -19.95 -8.85
CA ALA A 224 -14.61 -21.07 -9.42
C ALA A 224 -13.89 -22.42 -9.22
N ALA A 225 -12.56 -22.46 -9.36
CA ALA A 225 -11.79 -23.68 -9.14
C ALA A 225 -11.77 -24.08 -7.65
N ALA A 226 -11.63 -23.11 -6.75
CA ALA A 226 -11.73 -23.33 -5.31
C ALA A 226 -13.11 -23.88 -4.92
N ALA A 227 -14.18 -23.32 -5.47
CA ALA A 227 -15.55 -23.79 -5.26
C ALA A 227 -15.75 -25.22 -5.81
N GLN A 228 -15.28 -25.49 -7.03
CA GLN A 228 -15.36 -26.80 -7.65
C GLN A 228 -14.61 -27.88 -6.86
N LEU A 229 -13.44 -27.57 -6.31
CA LEU A 229 -12.69 -28.49 -5.45
C LEU A 229 -13.50 -28.87 -4.20
N ILE A 230 -14.10 -27.88 -3.52
CA ILE A 230 -14.96 -28.13 -2.35
C ILE A 230 -16.17 -28.97 -2.75
N ASN A 231 -16.81 -28.65 -3.88
CA ASN A 231 -17.95 -29.42 -4.37
C ASN A 231 -17.58 -30.87 -4.67
N HIS A 232 -16.43 -31.08 -5.32
CA HIS A 232 -15.92 -32.41 -5.62
C HIS A 232 -15.66 -33.21 -4.33
N ILE A 233 -15.13 -32.57 -3.28
CA ILE A 233 -14.98 -33.19 -1.96
C ILE A 233 -16.34 -33.55 -1.37
N ALA A 234 -17.29 -32.61 -1.34
CA ALA A 234 -18.62 -32.84 -0.78
C ALA A 234 -19.38 -33.97 -1.49
N ALA A 235 -19.25 -34.06 -2.83
CA ALA A 235 -19.94 -35.06 -3.64
C ALA A 235 -19.34 -36.46 -3.54
N ASN A 236 -18.03 -36.58 -3.32
CA ASN A 236 -17.34 -37.88 -3.39
C ASN A 236 -17.09 -38.53 -2.03
N PHE A 237 -17.02 -37.76 -0.94
CA PHE A 237 -16.68 -38.26 0.39
C PHE A 237 -17.89 -38.19 1.33
N PRO A 238 -18.61 -39.31 1.57
CA PRO A 238 -19.77 -39.33 2.46
C PRO A 238 -19.46 -38.92 3.90
N ARG A 239 -18.19 -39.08 4.32
CA ARG A 239 -17.70 -38.65 5.63
C ARG A 239 -16.32 -38.03 5.51
N ALA A 240 -16.29 -36.70 5.40
CA ALA A 240 -15.06 -35.93 5.38
C ALA A 240 -15.12 -34.67 6.23
N ILE A 241 -13.96 -34.28 6.72
CA ILE A 241 -13.68 -32.97 7.33
C ILE A 241 -12.76 -32.22 6.37
N PHE A 242 -13.13 -31.01 6.00
CA PHE A 242 -12.33 -30.11 5.18
C PHE A 242 -11.85 -28.92 6.01
N LEU A 243 -10.53 -28.69 6.05
CA LEU A 243 -9.90 -27.55 6.70
C LEU A 243 -9.29 -26.61 5.68
N ALA A 244 -9.49 -25.30 5.83
CA ALA A 244 -8.83 -24.30 4.99
C ALA A 244 -8.33 -23.13 5.85
N TYR A 245 -7.02 -23.01 5.98
CA TYR A 245 -6.35 -21.86 6.60
C TYR A 245 -5.92 -20.88 5.51
N ASP A 246 -6.39 -19.64 5.55
CA ASP A 246 -6.15 -18.68 4.48
C ASP A 246 -6.23 -17.22 4.95
N GLN A 247 -5.81 -16.30 4.08
CA GLN A 247 -5.92 -14.85 4.28
C GLN A 247 -7.37 -14.34 4.19
N ILE A 248 -7.67 -13.30 4.95
CA ILE A 248 -8.94 -12.53 4.95
C ILE A 248 -8.68 -11.01 5.00
N HIS A 249 -9.75 -10.23 4.96
CA HIS A 249 -9.83 -8.77 5.11
C HIS A 249 -8.96 -7.99 4.10
N PRO A 250 -9.28 -8.05 2.79
CA PRO A 250 -8.45 -7.47 1.73
C PRO A 250 -8.38 -5.94 1.69
N HIS A 251 -9.34 -5.23 2.31
CA HIS A 251 -9.60 -3.81 2.01
C HIS A 251 -9.05 -2.81 3.01
N ASP A 252 -8.58 -3.26 4.17
CA ASP A 252 -8.00 -2.36 5.15
C ASP A 252 -6.53 -2.01 4.82
N SER A 253 -5.89 -1.21 5.67
CA SER A 253 -4.49 -0.79 5.48
C SER A 253 -3.52 -1.97 5.32
N PHE A 254 -3.65 -3.03 6.12
CA PHE A 254 -2.79 -4.21 6.04
C PHE A 254 -3.16 -5.06 4.82
N GLY A 255 -4.44 -5.32 4.61
CA GLY A 255 -4.96 -6.10 3.47
C GLY A 255 -4.51 -5.51 2.14
N CYS A 256 -4.56 -4.19 1.98
CA CYS A 256 -4.10 -3.50 0.78
C CYS A 256 -2.60 -3.70 0.52
N VAL A 257 -1.76 -3.61 1.56
CA VAL A 257 -0.31 -3.85 1.45
C VAL A 257 -0.03 -5.32 1.13
N MET A 258 -0.68 -6.25 1.82
CA MET A 258 -0.57 -7.69 1.59
C MET A 258 -0.88 -8.07 0.15
N GLN A 259 -2.03 -7.64 -0.36
CA GLN A 259 -2.43 -7.90 -1.74
C GLN A 259 -1.47 -7.29 -2.76
N SER A 260 -1.04 -6.04 -2.55
CA SER A 260 -0.11 -5.36 -3.45
C SER A 260 1.24 -6.06 -3.51
N ALA A 261 1.77 -6.50 -2.36
CA ALA A 261 3.03 -7.21 -2.27
C ALA A 261 3.01 -8.59 -2.94
N LEU A 262 1.90 -9.32 -2.79
CA LEU A 262 1.71 -10.63 -3.41
C LEU A 262 1.50 -10.51 -4.93
N ARG A 263 0.75 -9.50 -5.40
CA ARG A 263 0.66 -9.16 -6.83
C ARG A 263 2.02 -8.81 -7.43
N ALA A 264 2.81 -7.98 -6.74
CA ALA A 264 4.15 -7.58 -7.19
C ALA A 264 5.13 -8.77 -7.32
N ARG A 265 4.96 -9.82 -6.51
CA ARG A 265 5.72 -11.08 -6.61
C ARG A 265 5.19 -12.06 -7.66
N GLY A 266 4.10 -11.72 -8.34
CA GLY A 266 3.45 -12.57 -9.34
C GLY A 266 2.56 -13.66 -8.75
N SER A 267 2.28 -13.65 -7.44
CA SER A 267 1.47 -14.64 -6.73
C SER A 267 0.21 -14.00 -6.13
N PRO A 268 -0.72 -13.48 -6.96
CA PRO A 268 -1.91 -12.80 -6.47
C PRO A 268 -2.85 -13.75 -5.71
N LEU A 269 -3.55 -13.22 -4.71
CA LEU A 269 -4.67 -13.90 -4.06
C LEU A 269 -5.90 -13.78 -4.97
N LEU A 270 -6.13 -14.76 -5.83
CA LEU A 270 -7.22 -14.79 -6.80
C LEU A 270 -8.61 -14.96 -6.14
N GLY A 271 -8.66 -15.63 -5.00
CA GLY A 271 -9.90 -15.97 -4.29
C GLY A 271 -10.40 -14.90 -3.30
N ILE A 272 -9.53 -13.96 -2.89
CA ILE A 272 -9.76 -13.16 -1.67
C ILE A 272 -10.96 -12.22 -1.77
N GLU A 273 -11.29 -11.71 -2.96
CA GLU A 273 -12.47 -10.87 -3.18
C GLU A 273 -13.78 -11.66 -3.08
N ALA A 274 -13.78 -12.94 -3.45
CA ALA A 274 -14.95 -13.82 -3.37
C ALA A 274 -15.15 -14.42 -1.97
N ALA A 275 -14.07 -14.51 -1.17
CA ALA A 275 -14.11 -14.96 0.21
C ALA A 275 -13.29 -14.02 1.13
N PRO A 276 -13.76 -12.76 1.35
CA PRO A 276 -12.97 -11.73 2.02
C PRO A 276 -12.98 -11.84 3.56
N CYS A 277 -13.83 -12.67 4.15
CA CYS A 277 -13.95 -12.81 5.61
C CYS A 277 -14.39 -14.22 5.98
N GLY A 278 -14.38 -14.55 7.28
CA GLY A 278 -14.77 -15.86 7.79
C GLY A 278 -16.18 -16.30 7.37
N SER A 279 -17.15 -15.38 7.35
CA SER A 279 -18.52 -15.65 6.88
C SER A 279 -18.51 -16.14 5.43
N ALA A 280 -17.89 -15.37 4.54
CA ALA A 280 -17.82 -15.71 3.12
C ALA A 280 -17.06 -17.03 2.87
N MET A 281 -16.03 -17.33 3.67
CA MET A 281 -15.34 -18.64 3.59
C MET A 281 -16.27 -19.80 3.97
N THR A 282 -17.07 -19.66 5.03
CA THR A 282 -18.04 -20.68 5.44
C THR A 282 -19.22 -20.81 4.47
N GLU A 283 -19.73 -19.69 3.95
CA GLU A 283 -20.79 -19.66 2.94
C GLU A 283 -20.35 -20.36 1.65
N ARG A 284 -19.09 -20.14 1.22
CA ARG A 284 -18.51 -20.87 0.09
C ARG A 284 -18.50 -22.37 0.35
N ALA A 285 -18.17 -22.83 1.55
CA ALA A 285 -18.17 -24.25 1.86
C ALA A 285 -19.58 -24.86 1.79
N LEU A 286 -20.55 -24.21 2.44
CA LEU A 286 -21.95 -24.65 2.48
C LEU A 286 -22.60 -24.63 1.08
N GLY A 287 -22.38 -23.56 0.33
CA GLY A 287 -22.93 -23.40 -1.03
C GLY A 287 -22.41 -24.43 -2.03
N GLN A 288 -21.32 -25.13 -1.71
CA GLN A 288 -20.75 -26.20 -2.55
C GLN A 288 -21.13 -27.63 -2.08
N GLY A 289 -21.99 -27.76 -1.06
CA GLY A 289 -22.56 -29.04 -0.64
C GLY A 289 -22.04 -29.58 0.70
N MET A 290 -21.14 -28.85 1.38
CA MET A 290 -20.82 -29.16 2.78
C MET A 290 -22.05 -28.93 3.66
N GLN A 291 -22.27 -29.79 4.65
CA GLN A 291 -23.48 -29.77 5.48
C GLN A 291 -23.34 -28.84 6.71
N LYS A 292 -22.10 -28.67 7.20
CA LYS A 292 -21.78 -27.78 8.31
C LYS A 292 -20.46 -27.05 8.03
N ALA A 293 -20.35 -25.81 8.48
CA ALA A 293 -19.13 -25.03 8.39
C ALA A 293 -18.95 -24.12 9.61
N PHE A 294 -17.71 -24.02 10.07
CA PHE A 294 -17.29 -23.28 11.26
C PHE A 294 -16.05 -22.46 10.92
N PHE A 295 -15.86 -21.36 11.64
CA PHE A 295 -14.70 -20.50 11.44
C PHE A 295 -14.03 -20.21 12.79
N ALA A 296 -12.70 -20.17 12.78
CA ALA A 296 -11.89 -19.67 13.88
C ALA A 296 -10.94 -18.58 13.34
N ASN A 297 -10.97 -17.40 13.96
CA ASN A 297 -10.06 -16.31 13.64
C ASN A 297 -8.74 -16.47 14.41
N PHE A 298 -7.67 -15.82 13.94
CA PHE A 298 -6.36 -15.94 14.56
C PHE A 298 -6.21 -15.22 15.90
N HIS A 299 -7.10 -14.27 16.26
CA HIS A 299 -7.10 -13.71 17.62
C HIS A 299 -7.46 -14.78 18.65
N ASP A 300 -8.56 -15.50 18.43
CA ASP A 300 -9.03 -16.55 19.35
C ASP A 300 -8.03 -17.71 19.40
N LEU A 301 -7.47 -18.09 18.25
CA LEU A 301 -6.43 -19.13 18.19
C LEU A 301 -5.15 -18.69 18.90
N SER A 302 -4.71 -17.44 18.72
CA SER A 302 -3.56 -16.89 19.45
C SER A 302 -3.80 -16.95 20.96
N ALA A 303 -4.96 -16.50 21.42
CA ALA A 303 -5.32 -16.48 22.84
C ALA A 303 -5.42 -17.89 23.43
N TYR A 304 -5.82 -18.88 22.64
CA TYR A 304 -5.89 -20.28 23.09
C TYR A 304 -4.50 -20.95 23.12
N TYR A 305 -3.75 -20.87 22.02
CA TYR A 305 -2.49 -21.61 21.88
C TYR A 305 -1.30 -20.93 22.56
N ILE A 306 -1.31 -19.60 22.73
CA ILE A 306 -0.25 -18.84 23.40
C ILE A 306 -0.76 -18.34 24.76
N ALA A 307 -1.25 -19.26 25.58
CA ALA A 307 -1.72 -19.00 26.94
C ALA A 307 -0.85 -19.70 28.00
N GLY A 308 -1.04 -19.32 29.26
CA GLY A 308 -0.44 -19.96 30.42
C GLY A 308 1.08 -20.11 30.31
N ASP A 309 1.59 -21.32 30.58
CA ASP A 309 3.03 -21.60 30.52
C ASP A 309 3.61 -21.52 29.10
N ASN A 310 2.79 -21.72 28.06
CA ASN A 310 3.26 -21.58 26.68
C ASN A 310 3.54 -20.12 26.33
N SER A 311 2.77 -19.17 26.87
CA SER A 311 3.04 -17.73 26.72
C SER A 311 4.41 -17.39 27.30
N LYS A 312 4.70 -17.82 28.53
CA LYS A 312 6.01 -17.62 29.19
C LYS A 312 7.16 -18.19 28.36
N ARG A 313 6.98 -19.41 27.83
CA ARG A 313 7.97 -20.05 26.95
C ARG A 313 8.21 -19.23 25.68
N VAL A 314 7.15 -18.82 25.00
CA VAL A 314 7.22 -18.07 23.74
C VAL A 314 7.84 -16.68 23.94
N GLU A 315 7.52 -16.00 25.05
CA GLU A 315 8.12 -14.72 25.41
C GLU A 315 9.60 -14.83 25.78
N ALA A 316 10.04 -15.97 26.35
CA ALA A 316 11.44 -16.21 26.69
C ALA A 316 12.35 -16.48 25.48
N ILE A 317 11.79 -16.80 24.30
CA ILE A 317 12.58 -17.15 23.10
C ILE A 317 13.24 -15.90 22.48
N GLU A 318 12.46 -14.84 22.27
CA GLU A 318 12.92 -13.60 21.65
C GLU A 318 12.15 -12.39 22.23
N PRO A 319 12.82 -11.22 22.44
CA PRO A 319 12.13 -9.99 22.84
C PRO A 319 11.05 -9.59 21.82
N PHE A 320 9.87 -9.20 22.32
CA PHE A 320 8.72 -8.91 21.48
C PHE A 320 7.96 -7.67 21.95
N ASP A 321 7.85 -6.66 21.07
CA ASP A 321 7.06 -5.44 21.33
C ASP A 321 6.29 -4.93 20.08
N GLU A 322 6.11 -5.81 19.09
CA GLU A 322 5.40 -5.58 17.82
C GLU A 322 3.91 -5.95 17.95
N TRP A 323 3.25 -5.49 19.02
CA TRP A 323 1.87 -5.89 19.35
C TRP A 323 0.81 -5.32 18.40
N GLU A 324 1.04 -4.13 17.83
CA GLU A 324 0.17 -3.61 16.77
C GLU A 324 0.25 -4.51 15.54
N GLU A 325 1.46 -4.89 15.13
CA GLU A 325 1.68 -5.78 14.00
C GLU A 325 1.11 -7.19 14.23
N TRP A 326 1.17 -7.70 15.48
CA TRP A 326 0.54 -8.96 15.87
C TRP A 326 -0.97 -8.90 15.74
N SER A 327 -1.59 -7.82 16.22
CA SER A 327 -3.02 -7.54 16.09
C SER A 327 -3.43 -7.56 14.61
N GLU A 328 -2.72 -6.81 13.76
CA GLU A 328 -3.00 -6.78 12.33
C GLU A 328 -2.81 -8.16 11.67
N MET A 329 -1.77 -8.91 12.01
CA MET A 329 -1.59 -10.27 11.48
C MET A 329 -2.74 -11.19 11.89
N CYS A 330 -3.16 -11.18 13.15
CA CYS A 330 -4.26 -12.01 13.64
C CYS A 330 -5.62 -11.66 13.00
N GLU A 331 -5.84 -10.40 12.64
CA GLU A 331 -7.07 -9.96 11.95
C GLU A 331 -7.15 -10.48 10.50
N HIS A 332 -6.01 -10.84 9.90
CA HIS A 332 -5.90 -11.14 8.46
C HIS A 332 -5.80 -12.63 8.12
N TYR A 333 -5.94 -13.50 9.11
CA TYR A 333 -5.86 -14.94 8.93
C TYR A 333 -6.93 -15.68 9.74
N GLY A 334 -7.40 -16.79 9.20
CA GLY A 334 -8.36 -17.65 9.87
C GLY A 334 -8.40 -19.04 9.26
N ILE A 335 -9.14 -19.93 9.93
CA ILE A 335 -9.32 -21.32 9.52
C ILE A 335 -10.81 -21.67 9.44
N THR A 336 -11.21 -22.22 8.30
CA THR A 336 -12.54 -22.81 8.10
C THR A 336 -12.47 -24.31 8.37
N MET A 337 -13.47 -24.85 9.07
CA MET A 337 -13.70 -26.29 9.21
C MET A 337 -15.09 -26.62 8.67
N ALA A 338 -15.18 -27.50 7.68
CA ALA A 338 -16.43 -27.91 7.07
C ALA A 338 -16.59 -29.45 7.06
N LEU A 339 -17.83 -29.92 7.15
CA LEU A 339 -18.15 -31.35 7.25
C LEU A 339 -19.15 -31.76 6.17
N THR A 340 -18.94 -32.94 5.58
CA THR A 340 -19.86 -33.49 4.56
C THR A 340 -21.07 -34.22 5.14
N ASN A 341 -21.03 -34.61 6.42
CA ASN A 341 -22.11 -35.31 7.09
C ASN A 341 -22.71 -34.44 8.22
N ILE A 342 -24.03 -34.28 8.22
CA ILE A 342 -24.76 -33.51 9.23
C ILE A 342 -24.76 -34.20 10.61
N ASP A 343 -24.69 -35.53 10.65
CA ASP A 343 -24.72 -36.30 11.90
C ASP A 343 -23.34 -36.43 12.55
N GLU A 344 -22.28 -36.07 11.83
CA GLU A 344 -20.93 -36.00 12.39
C GLU A 344 -20.90 -34.89 13.46
N LYS A 345 -20.44 -35.23 14.67
CA LYS A 345 -20.21 -34.25 15.72
C LYS A 345 -19.02 -33.38 15.32
N MET A 346 -19.05 -32.12 15.71
CA MET A 346 -17.90 -31.24 15.47
C MET A 346 -16.70 -31.74 16.29
N VAL A 347 -15.50 -31.57 15.74
CA VAL A 347 -14.26 -31.75 16.49
C VAL A 347 -14.23 -30.71 17.62
N GLU A 348 -14.13 -31.17 18.87
CA GLU A 348 -14.13 -30.26 20.02
C GLU A 348 -12.89 -29.36 19.99
N HIS A 349 -13.12 -28.09 19.68
CA HIS A 349 -12.13 -27.02 19.76
C HIS A 349 -12.83 -25.69 20.10
N PRO A 350 -12.44 -24.99 21.18
CA PRO A 350 -13.19 -23.85 21.71
C PRO A 350 -13.23 -22.64 20.78
N CYS A 351 -12.23 -22.48 19.90
CA CYS A 351 -12.18 -21.35 18.96
C CYS A 351 -13.03 -21.54 17.70
N PHE A 352 -13.55 -22.75 17.41
CA PHE A 352 -14.40 -22.97 16.24
C PHE A 352 -15.85 -22.72 16.62
N ALA A 353 -16.41 -21.63 16.09
CA ALA A 353 -17.81 -21.28 16.29
C ALA A 353 -18.58 -21.36 14.97
N PRO A 354 -19.89 -21.70 15.00
CA PRO A 354 -20.75 -21.49 13.85
C PRO A 354 -20.75 -20.00 13.57
N VAL A 355 -20.60 -19.61 12.31
CA VAL A 355 -20.79 -18.21 11.94
C VAL A 355 -22.30 -17.92 12.03
N MET A 356 -22.77 -17.57 13.22
CA MET A 356 -24.06 -16.91 13.35
C MET A 356 -23.87 -15.50 12.78
N HIS A 357 -24.77 -15.05 11.90
CA HIS A 357 -25.00 -13.61 11.76
C HIS A 357 -25.40 -13.12 13.15
N ALA A 358 -24.43 -12.66 13.94
CA ALA A 358 -24.72 -12.11 15.24
C ALA A 358 -25.69 -10.94 15.00
N PRO A 359 -26.88 -10.95 15.61
CA PRO A 359 -27.61 -9.71 15.77
C PRO A 359 -26.66 -8.76 16.49
N THR A 360 -26.46 -7.57 15.93
CA THR A 360 -25.86 -6.43 16.63
C THR A 360 -26.65 -6.16 17.91
N SER A 361 -26.33 -6.85 19.00
CA SER A 361 -27.01 -6.66 20.28
C SER A 361 -26.11 -7.05 21.45
N GLN A 362 -25.09 -6.22 21.67
CA GLN A 362 -24.79 -5.58 22.94
C GLN A 362 -23.80 -4.46 22.62
N GLU A 363 -24.23 -3.21 22.77
CA GLU A 363 -23.40 -2.02 22.57
C GLU A 363 -22.23 -2.04 23.57
N PRO A 364 -20.95 -2.20 23.15
CA PRO A 364 -19.82 -2.03 24.06
C PRO A 364 -19.63 -0.56 24.49
N PHE A 365 -20.33 0.37 23.83
CA PHE A 365 -20.34 1.79 24.17
C PHE A 365 -21.66 2.12 24.88
N THR A 366 -21.63 2.25 26.20
CA THR A 366 -22.78 2.71 26.99
C THR A 366 -22.98 4.21 26.79
N MET A 367 -23.87 4.58 25.85
CA MET A 367 -24.30 5.97 25.68
C MET A 367 -25.17 6.40 26.86
N THR A 368 -24.75 7.45 27.57
CA THR A 368 -25.63 8.17 28.50
C THR A 368 -26.39 9.23 27.72
N SER A 369 -27.70 8.99 27.54
CA SER A 369 -28.74 9.88 26.98
C SER A 369 -29.07 9.76 25.48
N ARG A 370 -30.40 9.76 25.23
CA ARG A 370 -31.08 9.77 23.94
C ARG A 370 -31.23 11.22 23.50
N ASP A 371 -30.27 11.74 22.74
CA ASP A 371 -30.54 12.89 21.87
C ASP A 371 -30.38 12.44 20.41
N SER A 372 -31.53 12.35 19.74
CA SER A 372 -31.63 12.14 18.30
C SER A 372 -31.12 13.39 17.57
N CYS A 373 -29.81 13.56 17.51
CA CYS A 373 -29.16 14.53 16.63
C CYS A 373 -28.59 13.80 15.42
N LEU A 374 -28.90 14.31 14.23
CA LEU A 374 -28.30 13.91 12.94
C LEU A 374 -26.80 13.64 13.14
N GLU A 375 -26.37 12.39 12.88
CA GLU A 375 -24.96 12.02 13.04
C GLU A 375 -24.10 13.02 12.23
N PRO A 376 -23.14 13.71 12.87
CA PRO A 376 -22.25 14.61 12.17
C PRO A 376 -21.54 13.86 11.04
N LEU A 377 -21.55 14.37 9.80
CA LEU A 377 -20.71 13.80 8.76
C LEU A 377 -19.23 14.07 9.10
N ALA A 378 -18.40 13.03 9.02
CA ALA A 378 -16.96 13.16 8.91
C ALA A 378 -16.51 13.02 7.46
N SER A 379 -15.52 13.80 7.06
CA SER A 379 -14.85 13.68 5.76
C SER A 379 -13.35 13.86 5.91
N THR A 380 -12.59 13.42 4.92
CA THR A 380 -11.14 13.60 4.89
C THR A 380 -10.76 14.57 3.78
N GLU A 381 -9.79 15.45 4.07
CA GLU A 381 -9.13 16.29 3.07
C GLU A 381 -7.65 15.91 2.98
N LYS A 382 -7.07 16.09 1.79
CA LYS A 382 -5.64 15.87 1.58
C LYS A 382 -4.83 16.87 2.40
N TRP A 383 -3.62 16.47 2.75
CA TRP A 383 -2.65 17.38 3.32
C TRP A 383 -2.40 18.59 2.39
N PRO A 384 -2.32 19.83 2.91
CA PRO A 384 -2.31 21.04 2.07
C PRO A 384 -1.10 21.18 1.14
N THR A 385 0.04 20.55 1.45
CA THR A 385 1.24 20.60 0.59
C THR A 385 1.77 19.21 0.24
N ALA A 386 2.55 19.12 -0.84
CA ALA A 386 2.96 17.86 -1.46
C ALA A 386 4.11 17.12 -0.76
N ARG A 387 4.94 17.79 0.06
CA ARG A 387 6.07 17.18 0.80
C ARG A 387 5.73 17.08 2.28
N THR A 388 5.94 15.93 2.91
CA THR A 388 5.56 15.70 4.32
C THR A 388 6.58 14.86 5.09
N GLY A 389 6.97 15.31 6.29
CA GLY A 389 7.95 14.63 7.15
C GLY A 389 7.37 13.68 8.20
N PHE A 390 6.07 13.36 8.14
CA PHE A 390 5.35 12.62 9.20
C PHE A 390 5.07 11.15 8.86
N GLU A 391 5.69 10.58 7.83
CA GLU A 391 5.49 9.17 7.47
C GLU A 391 6.31 8.25 8.39
N GLY A 392 5.67 7.77 9.46
CA GLY A 392 6.34 7.03 10.52
C GLY A 392 5.48 6.83 11.77
N TRP A 393 6.05 6.29 12.85
CA TRP A 393 5.35 6.13 14.12
C TRP A 393 6.28 6.16 15.33
N GLY A 394 5.70 6.36 16.52
CA GLY A 394 6.45 6.31 17.78
C GLY A 394 7.33 7.55 18.02
N ASP A 395 6.91 8.69 17.48
CA ASP A 395 7.50 10.04 17.64
C ASP A 395 7.15 10.72 18.98
N GLY A 396 6.46 10.00 19.87
CA GLY A 396 6.18 10.44 21.24
C GLY A 396 5.19 11.59 21.39
N GLY A 397 4.64 12.09 20.28
CA GLY A 397 3.66 13.15 20.23
C GLY A 397 4.04 14.21 19.21
N SER A 398 3.05 14.88 18.66
CA SER A 398 3.23 16.01 17.75
C SER A 398 2.38 17.18 18.20
N TYR A 399 2.90 18.40 18.03
CA TYR A 399 2.31 19.59 18.63
C TYR A 399 2.21 20.75 17.66
N MET A 400 1.11 21.49 17.78
CA MET A 400 0.86 22.72 17.05
C MET A 400 1.46 23.94 17.77
N GLU A 401 2.02 24.86 17.01
CA GLU A 401 2.29 26.24 17.43
C GLU A 401 1.63 27.21 16.47
N ARG A 402 0.95 28.22 17.00
CA ARG A 402 0.40 29.32 16.20
C ARG A 402 1.41 30.46 16.16
N LEU A 403 1.76 30.89 14.95
CA LEU A 403 2.62 32.05 14.71
C LEU A 403 1.80 33.34 14.77
N LEU A 404 2.48 34.47 15.00
CA LEU A 404 1.84 35.78 15.15
C LEU A 404 1.18 36.28 13.84
N ASP A 405 1.63 35.77 12.70
CA ASP A 405 1.08 36.04 11.36
C ASP A 405 -0.12 35.12 11.01
N GLY A 406 -0.60 34.36 11.99
CA GLY A 406 -1.73 33.44 11.87
C GLY A 406 -1.38 32.09 11.25
N ASP A 407 -0.15 31.86 10.79
CA ASP A 407 0.28 30.55 10.32
C ASP A 407 0.34 29.54 11.48
N VAL A 408 0.24 28.26 11.11
CA VAL A 408 0.28 27.15 12.05
C VAL A 408 1.45 26.26 11.68
N ILE A 409 2.31 25.96 12.66
CA ILE A 409 3.37 24.99 12.48
C ILE A 409 3.10 23.75 13.34
N ILE A 410 3.51 22.59 12.85
CA ILE A 410 3.46 21.31 13.54
C ILE A 410 4.88 20.82 13.78
N VAL A 411 5.15 20.41 15.01
CA VAL A 411 6.47 19.98 15.49
C VAL A 411 6.39 18.52 15.97
N SER A 412 7.35 17.71 15.52
CA SER A 412 7.53 16.30 15.91
C SER A 412 9.02 15.99 16.09
N PHE A 413 9.35 14.94 16.85
CA PHE A 413 10.72 14.50 17.04
C PHE A 413 10.87 12.97 17.03
N GLY A 414 11.93 12.50 16.38
CA GLY A 414 12.37 11.11 16.44
C GLY A 414 11.37 10.11 15.84
N GLY A 415 11.21 8.96 16.48
CA GLY A 415 10.32 7.91 16.00
C GLY A 415 10.95 7.05 14.90
N PHE A 416 10.12 6.21 14.28
CA PHE A 416 10.48 5.33 13.19
C PHE A 416 10.02 5.96 11.87
N SER A 417 10.95 6.28 10.96
CA SER A 417 10.64 6.87 9.67
C SER A 417 10.68 5.83 8.56
N VAL A 418 9.63 5.82 7.74
CA VAL A 418 9.56 4.95 6.55
C VAL A 418 10.22 5.61 5.35
N SER A 419 10.06 6.93 5.20
CA SER A 419 10.61 7.71 4.09
C SER A 419 12.12 7.94 4.16
N ARG A 420 12.72 7.93 5.35
CA ARG A 420 14.18 8.16 5.55
C ARG A 420 14.96 6.87 5.79
N GLY A 421 14.76 5.84 4.96
CA GLY A 421 15.55 4.61 5.00
C GLY A 421 15.09 3.53 5.99
N HIS A 422 13.80 3.51 6.36
CA HIS A 422 13.20 2.50 7.23
C HIS A 422 13.95 2.31 8.56
N GLN A 423 14.14 3.41 9.28
CA GLN A 423 14.99 3.45 10.47
C GLN A 423 14.43 4.35 11.56
N ARG A 424 14.95 4.16 12.78
CA ARG A 424 14.72 5.09 13.89
C ARG A 424 15.49 6.39 13.63
N THR A 425 14.89 7.50 14.00
CA THR A 425 15.49 8.83 13.79
C THR A 425 15.59 9.61 15.10
N ASN A 426 16.43 10.64 15.09
CA ASN A 426 16.50 11.73 16.07
C ASN A 426 16.32 13.10 15.38
N GLY A 427 15.65 13.11 14.23
CA GLY A 427 15.35 14.34 13.51
C GLY A 427 14.24 15.12 14.22
N VAL A 428 14.34 16.45 14.18
CA VAL A 428 13.20 17.33 14.49
C VAL A 428 12.52 17.67 13.17
N SER A 429 11.21 17.44 13.10
CA SER A 429 10.38 17.81 11.96
C SER A 429 9.57 19.05 12.34
N VAL A 430 9.70 20.13 11.56
CA VAL A 430 8.89 21.33 11.70
C VAL A 430 8.18 21.57 10.37
N TYR A 431 6.86 21.69 10.39
CA TYR A 431 6.05 21.81 9.19
C TYR A 431 5.08 22.97 9.30
N SER A 432 5.15 23.93 8.39
CA SER A 432 4.20 25.04 8.26
C SER A 432 3.00 24.62 7.39
N MET A 433 1.80 24.87 7.89
CA MET A 433 0.56 24.63 7.15
C MET A 433 0.43 25.54 5.91
N ARG A 434 1.11 26.70 5.90
CA ARG A 434 1.16 27.64 4.77
C ARG A 434 2.34 27.38 3.82
N HIS A 435 3.50 27.00 4.34
CA HIS A 435 4.77 26.99 3.60
C HIS A 435 5.39 25.59 3.42
N GLY A 436 4.85 24.55 4.04
CA GLY A 436 5.37 23.19 3.97
C GLY A 436 6.49 22.89 4.97
N GLU A 437 7.32 21.89 4.68
CA GLU A 437 8.43 21.47 5.55
C GLU A 437 9.47 22.58 5.73
N CYS A 438 9.78 22.90 6.99
CA CYS A 438 10.80 23.86 7.35
C CYS A 438 12.16 23.15 7.51
N ARG A 439 13.23 23.77 7.03
CA ARG A 439 14.59 23.38 7.35
C ARG A 439 14.83 23.57 8.84
N VAL A 440 15.48 22.62 9.48
CA VAL A 440 15.89 22.71 10.89
C VAL A 440 17.41 22.78 10.96
N SER A 441 17.93 23.78 11.68
CA SER A 441 19.36 23.93 11.95
C SER A 441 19.64 23.78 13.43
N TYR A 442 20.70 23.06 13.80
CA TYR A 442 21.04 22.79 15.19
C TYR A 442 22.03 23.83 15.72
N SER A 443 21.78 24.35 16.93
CA SER A 443 22.72 25.20 17.64
C SER A 443 24.05 24.47 17.90
N PRO A 444 25.22 25.14 17.81
CA PRO A 444 26.52 24.53 18.10
C PRO A 444 26.64 23.94 19.51
N THR A 445 25.85 24.41 20.47
CA THR A 445 25.85 23.93 21.86
C THR A 445 24.84 22.81 22.12
N SER A 446 24.18 22.31 21.07
CA SER A 446 23.11 21.31 21.17
C SER A 446 23.63 19.94 21.57
N VAL A 447 23.07 19.35 22.62
CA VAL A 447 23.30 17.94 23.01
C VAL A 447 22.14 17.09 22.50
N THR A 448 22.25 16.66 21.24
CA THR A 448 21.15 15.98 20.55
C THR A 448 20.89 14.57 21.13
N PRO A 449 19.63 14.20 21.39
CA PRO A 449 19.27 12.83 21.79
C PRO A 449 19.62 11.78 20.71
N PRO A 450 19.95 10.53 21.10
CA PRO A 450 20.08 9.42 20.16
C PRO A 450 18.74 9.08 19.47
N SER A 451 18.84 8.43 18.30
CA SER A 451 17.67 7.92 17.56
C SER A 451 16.84 6.97 18.40
N ARG A 452 15.55 7.29 18.62
CA ARG A 452 14.69 6.58 19.56
C ARG A 452 13.23 6.55 19.13
N VAL A 453 12.50 5.53 19.59
CA VAL A 453 11.06 5.36 19.38
C VAL A 453 10.34 5.20 20.72
N PHE A 454 9.03 5.48 20.71
CA PHE A 454 8.14 5.27 21.86
C PHE A 454 8.58 6.01 23.14
N HIS A 455 9.26 7.13 22.97
CA HIS A 455 9.46 8.13 24.00
C HIS A 455 8.17 8.96 24.16
N SER A 456 8.15 9.91 25.07
CA SER A 456 7.16 10.99 25.08
C SER A 456 7.78 12.30 24.68
N MET A 457 7.07 13.12 23.93
CA MET A 457 7.34 14.54 23.73
C MET A 457 6.20 15.32 24.38
N SER A 458 6.47 16.45 25.04
CA SER A 458 5.42 17.25 25.69
C SER A 458 5.74 18.74 25.62
N ARG A 459 4.81 19.54 25.09
CA ARG A 459 4.97 20.99 24.96
C ARG A 459 4.75 21.70 26.29
N ILE A 460 5.82 22.16 26.93
CA ILE A 460 5.76 22.81 28.24
C ILE A 460 5.60 24.33 28.18
N ALA A 461 6.05 24.96 27.08
CA ALA A 461 5.84 26.36 26.76
C ALA A 461 6.01 26.57 25.24
N ARG A 462 5.76 27.78 24.74
CA ARG A 462 5.98 28.10 23.31
C ARG A 462 7.43 27.80 22.92
N GLY A 463 7.60 26.96 21.90
CA GLY A 463 8.91 26.54 21.40
C GLY A 463 9.71 25.67 22.38
N LYS A 464 9.15 25.22 23.51
CA LYS A 464 9.85 24.40 24.51
C LYS A 464 9.14 23.07 24.70
N TYR A 465 9.87 21.98 24.46
CA TYR A 465 9.34 20.62 24.53
C TYR A 465 10.25 19.73 25.36
N VAL A 466 9.65 18.94 26.25
CA VAL A 466 10.38 17.91 27.00
C VAL A 466 10.24 16.58 26.28
N VAL A 467 11.36 15.94 26.00
CA VAL A 467 11.44 14.56 25.52
C VAL A 467 11.92 13.67 26.65
N PHE A 468 11.18 12.60 26.94
CA PHE A 468 11.49 11.69 28.06
C PHE A 468 11.36 10.21 27.66
N GLY A 469 12.35 9.41 28.07
CA GLY A 469 12.35 7.96 27.91
C GLY A 469 12.44 7.50 26.45
N GLY A 470 11.74 6.41 26.16
CA GLY A 470 11.77 5.70 24.88
C GLY A 470 12.83 4.62 24.83
N ARG A 471 13.10 4.10 23.63
CA ARG A 471 14.06 3.01 23.45
C ARG A 471 14.79 3.06 22.11
N THR A 472 15.99 2.48 22.06
CA THR A 472 16.67 2.17 20.80
C THR A 472 16.37 0.74 20.34
N ASN A 473 16.27 -0.19 21.29
CA ASN A 473 15.81 -1.57 21.09
C ASN A 473 15.03 -2.01 22.35
N PRO A 474 14.24 -3.11 22.32
CA PRO A 474 13.37 -3.47 23.44
C PRO A 474 14.06 -3.66 24.81
N GLN A 475 15.38 -3.91 24.83
CA GLN A 475 16.17 -4.07 26.07
C GLN A 475 16.97 -2.81 26.43
N ASP A 476 17.17 -1.89 25.48
CA ASP A 476 17.87 -0.62 25.69
C ASP A 476 16.87 0.52 25.81
N VAL A 477 16.37 0.66 27.04
CA VAL A 477 15.31 1.60 27.42
C VAL A 477 15.92 2.82 28.10
N ALA A 478 15.58 4.01 27.60
CA ALA A 478 16.13 5.27 28.07
C ALA A 478 15.49 5.72 29.40
N THR A 479 16.33 6.30 30.25
CA THR A 479 15.96 6.99 31.50
C THR A 479 16.10 8.50 31.39
N ASP A 480 16.70 8.99 30.31
CA ASP A 480 17.10 10.37 30.13
C ASP A 480 15.94 11.29 29.70
N ALA A 481 16.11 12.58 30.00
CA ALA A 481 15.19 13.64 29.63
C ALA A 481 15.96 14.74 28.89
N TYR A 482 15.33 15.33 27.87
CA TYR A 482 15.89 16.41 27.08
C TYR A 482 14.89 17.55 26.95
N LEU A 483 15.40 18.78 26.92
CA LEU A 483 14.67 19.96 26.54
C LEU A 483 15.03 20.33 25.09
N LEU A 484 14.03 20.30 24.21
CA LEU A 484 14.09 20.91 22.88
C LEU A 484 13.61 22.35 22.99
N TYR A 485 14.47 23.27 22.56
CA TYR A 485 14.11 24.65 22.32
C TYR A 485 14.10 24.93 20.81
N LEU A 486 13.00 25.49 20.31
CA LEU A 486 12.86 26.02 18.96
C LEU A 486 12.82 27.55 19.04
N ASP A 487 13.73 28.19 18.31
CA ASP A 487 13.71 29.63 18.12
C ASP A 487 12.60 29.98 17.11
N LEU A 488 11.42 30.27 17.65
CA LEU A 488 10.25 30.66 16.86
C LEU A 488 10.18 32.19 16.79
N PRO A 489 10.25 32.80 15.59
CA PRO A 489 10.31 34.25 15.45
C PRO A 489 9.13 34.97 16.12
N ASN A 490 9.41 36.17 16.60
CA ASN A 490 8.45 37.07 17.24
C ASN A 490 7.98 38.22 16.32
N ASP A 491 8.47 38.31 15.08
CA ASP A 491 8.02 39.29 14.08
C ASP A 491 7.59 38.62 12.76
N LEU A 492 6.81 39.35 11.95
CA LEU A 492 6.03 38.86 10.82
C LEU A 492 6.90 38.21 9.73
N SER A 493 6.60 36.93 9.45
CA SER A 493 7.17 35.99 8.49
C SER A 493 8.47 35.29 8.94
N LEU A 494 8.45 33.94 8.93
CA LEU A 494 9.65 33.10 8.82
C LEU A 494 10.36 33.45 7.50
N LYS A 495 11.06 34.58 7.44
CA LYS A 495 11.89 34.96 6.30
C LYS A 495 13.02 33.94 6.20
N ARG A 496 12.90 33.02 5.23
CA ARG A 496 13.86 31.98 4.84
C ARG A 496 13.87 30.74 5.74
N THR A 497 12.84 29.89 5.60
CA THR A 497 12.82 28.42 5.70
C THR A 497 13.56 27.68 6.84
N THR A 498 14.30 28.32 7.74
CA THR A 498 15.20 27.68 8.70
C THR A 498 14.78 28.01 10.13
N VAL A 499 14.46 26.98 10.91
CA VAL A 499 14.17 27.07 12.34
C VAL A 499 15.41 26.62 13.11
N VAL A 500 15.90 27.44 14.03
CA VAL A 500 17.03 27.06 14.89
C VAL A 500 16.50 26.22 16.04
N CYS A 501 17.06 25.02 16.23
CA CYS A 501 16.77 24.16 17.36
C CYS A 501 18.00 24.02 18.27
N ALA A 502 17.78 23.98 19.58
CA ALA A 502 18.80 23.68 20.56
C ALA A 502 18.31 22.58 21.50
N TRP A 503 19.15 21.57 21.72
CA TRP A 503 18.89 20.52 22.69
C TRP A 503 19.74 20.69 23.95
N THR A 504 19.09 20.53 25.10
CA THR A 504 19.76 20.47 26.40
C THR A 504 19.38 19.16 27.07
N MET A 505 20.36 18.33 27.43
CA MET A 505 20.12 17.18 28.29
C MET A 505 19.80 17.67 29.71
N LEU A 506 18.66 17.26 30.24
CA LEU A 506 18.20 17.71 31.55
C LEU A 506 18.82 16.84 32.65
N LYS A 507 19.38 17.51 33.68
CA LYS A 507 19.77 16.86 34.93
C LYS A 507 18.51 16.50 35.71
N GLN A 508 18.45 15.28 36.21
CA GLN A 508 17.28 14.82 36.95
C GLN A 508 17.48 15.07 38.44
N SER A 509 16.55 15.84 39.03
CA SER A 509 16.38 16.02 40.46
C SER A 509 15.17 15.22 40.92
N CYS A 510 15.19 14.72 42.15
CA CYS A 510 14.04 14.01 42.72
C CYS A 510 13.98 14.16 44.23
N ALA A 511 12.77 14.26 44.75
CA ALA A 511 12.53 14.11 46.18
C ALA A 511 12.85 12.66 46.60
N ASN A 512 13.56 12.49 47.73
CA ASN A 512 13.90 11.18 48.31
C ASN A 512 14.78 10.25 47.45
N ASN A 513 15.51 10.78 46.45
CA ASN A 513 16.34 10.01 45.52
C ASN A 513 15.57 8.96 44.66
N GLU A 514 14.24 9.08 44.52
CA GLU A 514 13.44 8.22 43.63
C GLU A 514 13.12 8.95 42.32
N ALA A 515 13.73 8.52 41.22
CA ALA A 515 13.42 9.00 39.86
C ALA A 515 12.60 7.97 39.07
N PRO A 516 11.89 8.38 38.00
CA PRO A 516 11.16 7.42 37.18
C PRO A 516 12.11 6.42 36.54
N ALA A 517 11.79 5.13 36.65
CA ALA A 517 12.53 4.08 35.94
C ALA A 517 12.50 4.30 34.42
N GLY A 518 13.52 3.76 33.73
CA GLY A 518 13.61 3.80 32.28
C GLY A 518 12.40 3.14 31.64
N ARG A 519 11.75 3.86 30.73
CA ARG A 519 10.45 3.46 30.19
C ARG A 519 10.23 3.86 28.75
N TYR A 520 9.43 3.06 28.04
CA TYR A 520 8.92 3.35 26.70
C TYR A 520 7.43 2.99 26.61
N ARG A 521 6.72 3.55 25.61
CA ARG A 521 5.26 3.39 25.44
C ARG A 521 4.46 3.82 26.68
N HIS A 522 5.00 4.72 27.49
CA HIS A 522 4.28 5.35 28.59
C HIS A 522 3.36 6.45 28.06
N ALA A 523 2.32 6.76 28.81
CA ALA A 523 1.44 7.88 28.51
C ALA A 523 2.00 9.15 29.15
N ALA A 524 2.09 10.24 28.40
CA ALA A 524 2.51 11.53 28.94
C ALA A 524 1.82 12.72 28.25
N THR A 525 1.60 13.78 29.02
CA THR A 525 1.06 15.05 28.52
C THR A 525 1.58 16.21 29.38
N ALA A 526 1.65 17.41 28.80
CA ALA A 526 1.88 18.62 29.57
C ALA A 526 0.65 18.95 30.43
N VAL A 527 0.90 19.42 31.66
CA VAL A 527 -0.12 19.77 32.66
C VAL A 527 0.25 21.06 33.39
N ASP A 528 -0.73 21.77 33.92
CA ASP A 528 -0.50 23.04 34.61
C ASP A 528 0.04 22.80 36.03
N VAL A 529 0.95 23.67 36.50
CA VAL A 529 1.63 23.58 37.81
C VAL A 529 1.30 24.81 38.65
N ALA A 530 1.04 24.62 39.94
CA ALA A 530 0.47 25.63 40.84
C ALA A 530 1.35 26.88 41.10
N ASP A 531 2.67 26.82 40.86
CA ASP A 531 3.62 27.90 41.16
C ASP A 531 3.99 28.76 39.92
N GLY A 532 3.29 28.58 38.80
CA GLY A 532 3.53 29.34 37.57
C GLY A 532 2.82 30.69 37.55
N ASN A 533 3.54 31.78 37.30
CA ASN A 533 2.95 33.06 36.95
C ASN A 533 2.09 32.86 35.69
N GLU A 534 0.77 33.09 35.75
CA GLU A 534 -0.17 32.84 34.64
C GLU A 534 0.23 33.56 33.34
N ALA A 535 1.04 34.62 33.45
CA ALA A 535 1.56 35.40 32.33
C ALA A 535 2.73 34.74 31.55
N GLU A 536 3.42 33.73 32.10
CA GLU A 536 4.59 33.10 31.46
C GLU A 536 4.41 31.62 31.06
N GLY A 537 3.30 30.97 31.44
CA GLY A 537 2.90 29.67 30.89
C GLY A 537 3.92 28.54 31.12
N ASN A 538 4.32 28.29 32.37
CA ASN A 538 5.25 27.23 32.72
C ASN A 538 4.50 25.93 33.07
N LYS A 539 4.42 24.98 32.13
CA LYS A 539 3.78 23.67 32.35
C LYS A 539 4.78 22.61 32.83
N GLY A 540 4.28 21.65 33.59
CA GLY A 540 4.97 20.40 33.93
C GLY A 540 4.60 19.28 32.97
N ILE A 541 5.15 18.10 33.18
CA ILE A 541 4.81 16.87 32.45
C ILE A 541 4.25 15.82 33.39
N PHE A 542 3.07 15.29 33.06
CA PHE A 542 2.51 14.10 33.69
C PHE A 542 2.98 12.87 32.92
N VAL A 543 3.42 11.82 33.63
CA VAL A 543 3.86 10.55 33.06
C VAL A 543 3.20 9.40 33.81
N TYR A 544 2.66 8.42 33.09
CA TYR A 544 2.07 7.22 33.66
C TYR A 544 2.40 5.97 32.85
N GLY A 545 2.73 4.89 33.57
CA GLY A 545 2.92 3.55 33.02
C GLY A 545 4.12 3.41 32.08
N GLY A 546 3.98 2.55 31.08
CA GLY A 546 5.04 2.16 30.13
C GLY A 546 5.61 0.78 30.39
N ARG A 547 6.66 0.43 29.65
CA ARG A 547 7.42 -0.81 29.81
C ARG A 547 8.86 -0.53 30.22
N SER A 548 9.39 -1.33 31.14
CA SER A 548 10.80 -1.29 31.55
C SER A 548 11.72 -2.06 30.57
N ALA A 549 13.03 -2.00 30.82
CA ALA A 549 14.02 -2.79 30.09
C ALA A 549 13.88 -4.32 30.31
N THR A 550 13.29 -4.74 31.44
CA THR A 550 13.00 -6.15 31.73
C THR A 550 11.68 -6.63 31.09
N GLY A 551 10.93 -5.72 30.47
CA GLY A 551 9.63 -6.00 29.84
C GLY A 551 8.44 -5.87 30.79
N GLU A 552 8.68 -5.56 32.07
CA GLU A 552 7.64 -5.35 33.07
C GLU A 552 6.79 -4.12 32.73
N LEU A 553 5.47 -4.25 32.93
CA LEU A 553 4.54 -3.13 32.81
C LEU A 553 4.61 -2.28 34.07
N LEU A 554 4.70 -0.98 33.88
CA LEU A 554 4.76 0.01 34.96
C LEU A 554 3.35 0.56 35.23
N GLY A 555 3.07 0.89 36.49
CA GLY A 555 1.79 1.48 36.93
C GLY A 555 1.97 2.68 37.86
N ASP A 556 3.17 3.26 37.88
CA ASP A 556 3.53 4.44 38.65
C ASP A 556 3.27 5.74 37.86
N GLY A 557 3.02 6.82 38.60
CA GLY A 557 2.66 8.14 38.06
C GLY A 557 3.65 9.19 38.56
N TRP A 558 4.06 10.09 37.68
CA TRP A 558 5.08 11.09 37.95
C TRP A 558 4.69 12.46 37.41
N LEU A 559 5.09 13.49 38.15
CA LEU A 559 5.04 14.88 37.72
C LEU A 559 6.48 15.40 37.60
N GLY A 560 6.86 15.86 36.41
CA GLY A 560 8.16 16.47 36.13
C GLY A 560 8.02 17.97 35.91
N THR A 561 8.80 18.78 36.63
CA THR A 561 8.82 20.25 36.46
C THR A 561 10.20 20.70 36.02
N VAL A 562 10.29 21.50 34.95
CA VAL A 562 11.57 21.96 34.40
C VAL A 562 11.94 23.34 34.92
N GLN A 563 13.13 23.47 35.49
CA GLN A 563 13.74 24.74 35.91
C GLN A 563 15.19 24.79 35.43
N GLY A 564 15.49 25.68 34.47
CA GLY A 564 16.81 25.75 33.87
C GLY A 564 17.18 24.47 33.10
N ASP A 565 18.31 23.86 33.47
CA ASP A 565 18.79 22.57 32.93
C ASP A 565 18.40 21.38 33.82
N ILE A 566 17.49 21.57 34.79
CA ILE A 566 17.05 20.54 35.74
C ILE A 566 15.58 20.20 35.49
N ILE A 567 15.27 18.91 35.48
CA ILE A 567 13.90 18.39 35.64
C ILE A 567 13.75 17.80 37.03
N ASP A 568 12.85 18.35 37.83
CA ASP A 568 12.52 17.86 39.16
C ASP A 568 11.33 16.90 39.09
N TRP A 569 11.55 15.65 39.48
CA TRP A 569 10.56 14.59 39.47
C TRP A 569 9.93 14.41 40.85
N LYS A 570 8.60 14.42 40.86
CA LYS A 570 7.78 14.08 42.02
C LYS A 570 6.90 12.88 41.69
N ARG A 571 7.03 11.82 42.48
CA ARG A 571 6.13 10.66 42.40
C ARG A 571 4.74 11.05 42.89
N ILE A 572 3.71 10.68 42.14
CA ILE A 572 2.31 10.92 42.49
C ILE A 572 1.85 9.74 43.36
N SER A 573 1.42 10.03 44.58
CA SER A 573 0.81 9.06 45.49
C SER A 573 -0.62 8.74 45.05
N MET A 574 -0.77 7.89 44.04
CA MET A 574 -2.07 7.52 43.49
C MET A 574 -2.93 6.76 44.52
N CYS A 575 -4.19 7.15 44.66
CA CYS A 575 -5.17 6.57 45.58
C CYS A 575 -6.56 6.45 44.92
N GLY A 576 -7.52 5.81 45.61
CA GLY A 576 -8.84 5.53 45.04
C GLY A 576 -8.81 4.32 44.10
N SER A 577 -9.51 4.41 42.95
CA SER A 577 -9.49 3.37 41.92
C SER A 577 -8.34 3.64 40.96
N VAL A 578 -7.16 3.10 41.30
CA VAL A 578 -5.92 3.33 40.54
C VAL A 578 -5.93 2.52 39.24
N PRO A 579 -5.52 3.12 38.09
CA PRO A 579 -5.37 2.35 36.86
C PRO A 579 -4.30 1.26 37.04
N PRO A 580 -4.47 0.08 36.42
CA PRO A 580 -3.49 -1.00 36.50
C PRO A 580 -2.22 -0.69 35.69
N PRO A 581 -1.08 -1.34 35.99
CA PRO A 581 0.12 -1.27 35.16
C PRO A 581 -0.16 -1.55 33.68
N GLN A 582 0.29 -0.65 32.81
CA GLN A 582 -0.06 -0.71 31.39
C GLN A 582 0.90 0.09 30.51
N CYS A 583 0.88 -0.19 29.21
CA CYS A 583 1.61 0.59 28.20
C CYS A 583 0.75 0.84 26.95
N SER A 584 1.17 1.80 26.12
CA SER A 584 0.46 2.22 24.90
C SER A 584 -0.98 2.69 25.16
N SER A 585 -1.25 3.21 26.36
CA SER A 585 -2.48 3.94 26.65
C SER A 585 -2.39 5.36 26.11
N ALA A 586 -3.53 5.94 25.77
CA ALA A 586 -3.61 7.35 25.38
C ALA A 586 -3.87 8.21 26.62
N VAL A 587 -3.40 9.46 26.58
CA VAL A 587 -3.64 10.45 27.63
C VAL A 587 -3.95 11.81 27.04
N VAL A 588 -4.80 12.58 27.70
CA VAL A 588 -5.04 13.98 27.38
C VAL A 588 -5.23 14.81 28.65
N TYR A 589 -4.68 16.02 28.66
CA TYR A 589 -5.00 17.05 29.63
C TYR A 589 -6.15 17.92 29.10
N VAL A 590 -7.18 18.13 29.93
CA VAL A 590 -8.43 18.78 29.50
C VAL A 590 -8.45 20.30 29.73
N GLY A 591 -7.33 20.88 30.20
CA GLY A 591 -7.14 22.33 30.30
C GLY A 591 -7.87 23.02 31.45
N VAL A 592 -8.57 22.27 32.31
CA VAL A 592 -9.29 22.79 33.47
C VAL A 592 -8.99 21.92 34.69
N GLY A 593 -8.49 22.55 35.75
CA GLY A 593 -8.15 21.87 37.01
C GLY A 593 -6.96 20.93 36.88
N SER A 594 -6.89 19.97 37.79
CA SER A 594 -5.76 19.05 37.98
C SER A 594 -5.99 17.64 37.41
N ALA A 595 -6.91 17.47 36.46
CA ALA A 595 -7.30 16.15 35.94
C ALA A 595 -6.75 15.85 34.55
N VAL A 596 -6.27 14.61 34.36
CA VAL A 596 -6.00 14.01 33.05
C VAL A 596 -6.91 12.80 32.83
N LEU A 597 -7.24 12.52 31.57
CA LEU A 597 -7.93 11.30 31.17
C LEU A 597 -6.92 10.34 30.56
N LEU A 598 -6.93 9.09 31.04
CA LEU A 598 -6.19 7.96 30.48
C LEU A 598 -7.19 6.97 29.88
N SER A 599 -6.92 6.42 28.71
CA SER A 599 -7.79 5.38 28.15
C SER A 599 -7.05 4.26 27.43
N GLY A 600 -7.66 3.09 27.48
CA GLY A 600 -7.15 1.85 26.90
C GLY A 600 -5.75 1.46 27.37
N GLY A 601 -5.00 0.77 26.51
CA GLY A 601 -3.65 0.28 26.78
C GLY A 601 -3.56 -1.25 26.87
N LEU A 602 -2.32 -1.75 26.81
CA LEU A 602 -1.99 -3.16 26.99
C LEU A 602 -1.66 -3.43 28.46
N LEU A 603 -2.41 -4.35 29.06
CA LEU A 603 -2.29 -4.84 30.43
C LEU A 603 -1.43 -6.11 30.48
N GLU A 604 -1.20 -6.59 31.71
CA GLU A 604 -0.57 -7.89 31.97
C GLU A 604 -1.35 -9.03 31.27
N GLY A 605 -0.63 -10.07 30.84
CA GLY A 605 -1.20 -11.14 30.01
C GLY A 605 -1.46 -10.72 28.56
N SER A 606 -1.00 -9.53 28.15
CA SER A 606 -1.16 -8.99 26.79
C SER A 606 -2.62 -8.83 26.39
N VAL A 607 -3.42 -8.29 27.31
CA VAL A 607 -4.84 -7.99 27.12
C VAL A 607 -5.02 -6.50 26.93
N SER A 608 -5.80 -6.11 25.93
CA SER A 608 -6.17 -4.70 25.69
C SER A 608 -7.33 -4.27 26.58
N SER A 609 -7.23 -3.08 27.16
CA SER A 609 -8.26 -2.46 28.01
C SER A 609 -9.15 -1.52 27.20
N GLY A 610 -10.42 -1.42 27.56
CA GLY A 610 -11.34 -0.38 27.07
C GLY A 610 -11.69 0.67 28.13
N SER A 611 -11.06 0.58 29.31
CA SER A 611 -11.40 1.46 30.43
C SER A 611 -10.89 2.88 30.23
N VAL A 612 -11.70 3.85 30.66
CA VAL A 612 -11.31 5.27 30.80
C VAL A 612 -11.09 5.58 32.28
N TRP A 613 -10.04 6.31 32.58
CA TRP A 613 -9.65 6.69 33.93
C TRP A 613 -9.45 8.19 34.02
N ARG A 614 -9.93 8.77 35.10
CA ARG A 614 -9.64 10.15 35.47
C ARG A 614 -8.64 10.14 36.62
N VAL A 615 -7.51 10.81 36.41
CA VAL A 615 -6.43 10.94 37.40
C VAL A 615 -6.25 12.41 37.75
N ASP A 616 -6.46 12.74 39.01
CA ASP A 616 -6.07 14.05 39.53
C ASP A 616 -4.57 14.03 39.88
N TYR A 617 -3.73 14.70 39.09
CA TYR A 617 -2.28 14.62 39.19
C TYR A 617 -1.70 15.44 40.36
N VAL A 618 -2.52 16.22 41.06
CA VAL A 618 -2.10 17.01 42.24
C VAL A 618 -2.38 16.23 43.53
N SER A 619 -3.61 15.75 43.69
CA SER A 619 -4.06 14.98 44.86
C SER A 619 -3.74 13.49 44.77
N GLY A 620 -3.52 12.97 43.56
CA GLY A 620 -3.36 11.54 43.30
C GLY A 620 -4.67 10.76 43.27
N LEU A 621 -5.83 11.41 43.38
CA LEU A 621 -7.12 10.71 43.36
C LEU A 621 -7.42 10.15 41.95
N CYS A 622 -7.56 8.84 41.86
CA CYS A 622 -7.91 8.13 40.64
C CYS A 622 -9.35 7.60 40.71
N SER A 623 -10.06 7.68 39.60
CA SER A 623 -11.39 7.10 39.44
C SER A 623 -11.55 6.47 38.06
N LYS A 624 -12.24 5.32 38.02
CA LYS A 624 -12.62 4.67 36.77
C LYS A 624 -13.92 5.28 36.28
N CYS A 625 -13.95 5.77 35.04
CA CYS A 625 -15.17 6.28 34.40
C CYS A 625 -16.10 5.11 34.05
N SER A 626 -17.39 5.38 33.87
CA SER A 626 -18.36 4.35 33.51
C SER A 626 -18.32 3.97 32.02
N CYS A 627 -17.80 4.88 31.19
CA CYS A 627 -17.56 4.66 29.77
C CYS A 627 -16.52 3.56 29.49
N ASP A 628 -16.82 2.73 28.49
CA ASP A 628 -15.90 1.77 27.87
C ASP A 628 -15.73 2.12 26.39
N ILE A 629 -14.48 2.29 25.95
CA ILE A 629 -14.15 2.64 24.57
C ILE A 629 -13.89 1.41 23.70
N GLY A 630 -14.17 0.20 24.19
CA GLY A 630 -13.75 -1.05 23.57
C GLY A 630 -12.26 -1.35 23.80
N PRO A 631 -11.85 -2.63 23.78
CA PRO A 631 -10.51 -3.06 24.18
C PRO A 631 -9.47 -2.62 23.16
N ARG A 632 -8.76 -1.51 23.42
CA ARG A 632 -7.86 -0.87 22.45
C ARG A 632 -6.57 -0.32 23.07
N PHE A 633 -5.52 -0.24 22.27
CA PHE A 633 -4.25 0.39 22.63
C PHE A 633 -3.65 1.11 21.41
N SER A 634 -2.71 2.02 21.63
CA SER A 634 -2.06 2.81 20.56
C SER A 634 -3.04 3.64 19.70
N HIS A 635 -4.21 3.98 20.24
CA HIS A 635 -5.12 4.98 19.70
C HIS A 635 -4.67 6.39 20.08
N ALA A 636 -5.23 7.39 19.41
CA ALA A 636 -5.00 8.80 19.75
C ALA A 636 -6.16 9.33 20.60
N MET A 637 -5.81 10.17 21.58
CA MET A 637 -6.74 11.09 22.23
C MET A 637 -6.35 12.53 21.90
N CYS A 638 -7.32 13.37 21.57
CA CYS A 638 -7.08 14.79 21.35
C CYS A 638 -8.30 15.57 21.87
N LEU A 639 -8.02 16.62 22.64
CA LEU A 639 -9.02 17.62 22.98
C LEU A 639 -9.35 18.41 21.71
N LEU A 640 -10.62 18.55 21.37
CA LEU A 640 -11.06 19.33 20.23
C LEU A 640 -12.39 20.02 20.51
N ARG A 641 -12.70 21.08 19.78
CA ARG A 641 -14.01 21.73 19.79
C ARG A 641 -14.83 21.25 18.60
N LEU A 642 -16.12 21.00 18.86
CA LEU A 642 -17.15 20.81 17.84
C LEU A 642 -18.24 21.83 18.07
N ARG A 643 -18.40 22.77 17.13
CA ARG A 643 -19.37 23.86 17.22
C ARG A 643 -19.22 24.64 18.53
N GLY A 644 -17.97 24.92 18.90
CA GLY A 644 -17.58 25.62 20.12
C GLY A 644 -17.61 24.78 21.40
N VAL A 645 -18.10 23.54 21.36
CA VAL A 645 -18.21 22.66 22.54
C VAL A 645 -16.98 21.75 22.63
N PRO A 646 -16.25 21.73 23.77
CA PRO A 646 -15.07 20.90 23.92
C PRO A 646 -15.45 19.42 24.11
N HIS A 647 -14.72 18.56 23.42
CA HIS A 647 -14.84 17.10 23.47
C HIS A 647 -13.44 16.48 23.48
N VAL A 648 -13.33 15.27 24.00
CA VAL A 648 -12.15 14.43 23.81
C VAL A 648 -12.46 13.40 22.73
N LEU A 649 -11.76 13.47 21.61
CA LEU A 649 -11.83 12.45 20.55
C LEU A 649 -10.99 11.25 20.93
N VAL A 650 -11.50 10.06 20.60
CA VAL A 650 -10.79 8.78 20.60
C VAL A 650 -10.81 8.23 19.16
N LEU A 651 -9.64 8.06 18.55
CA LEU A 651 -9.50 7.62 17.16
C LEU A 651 -8.49 6.47 17.01
N GLY A 652 -8.85 5.47 16.19
CA GLY A 652 -8.00 4.35 15.81
C GLY A 652 -7.61 3.43 16.98
N GLY A 653 -6.42 2.85 16.89
CA GLY A 653 -5.85 1.88 17.82
C GLY A 653 -5.88 0.45 17.29
N SER A 654 -5.12 -0.40 17.97
CA SER A 654 -5.08 -1.85 17.77
C SER A 654 -5.79 -2.57 18.93
N SER A 655 -6.15 -3.84 18.74
CA SER A 655 -6.83 -4.66 19.76
C SER A 655 -6.24 -6.05 19.85
N THR A 656 -6.30 -6.64 21.04
CA THR A 656 -5.94 -8.06 21.25
C THR A 656 -7.11 -8.98 20.91
N LEU A 657 -8.30 -8.42 20.66
CA LEU A 657 -9.50 -9.10 20.17
C LEU A 657 -9.75 -8.73 18.70
N PRO A 658 -10.66 -9.44 17.99
CA PRO A 658 -11.05 -9.08 16.63
C PRO A 658 -11.46 -7.61 16.54
N ARG A 659 -11.06 -6.93 15.46
CA ARG A 659 -11.19 -5.47 15.32
C ARG A 659 -12.63 -4.97 15.44
N ALA A 660 -13.62 -5.78 15.10
CA ALA A 660 -15.03 -5.46 15.31
C ALA A 660 -15.36 -5.04 16.76
N SER A 661 -14.59 -5.53 17.75
CA SER A 661 -14.73 -5.18 19.17
C SER A 661 -14.47 -3.70 19.48
N ILE A 662 -13.75 -2.98 18.62
CA ILE A 662 -13.40 -1.56 18.82
C ILE A 662 -14.15 -0.61 17.85
N LYS A 663 -15.13 -1.11 17.08
CA LYS A 663 -15.92 -0.31 16.11
C LYS A 663 -15.05 0.60 15.21
N PRO A 664 -14.20 0.02 14.33
CA PRO A 664 -13.18 0.76 13.60
C PRO A 664 -13.73 1.79 12.60
N ASP A 665 -15.01 1.70 12.26
CA ASP A 665 -15.72 2.64 11.38
C ASP A 665 -16.22 3.89 12.11
N ARG A 666 -15.88 4.07 13.39
CA ARG A 666 -16.32 5.19 14.21
C ARG A 666 -15.17 5.79 15.01
N LEU A 667 -15.24 7.11 15.21
CA LEU A 667 -14.52 7.81 16.28
C LEU A 667 -15.46 8.03 17.47
N LEU A 668 -14.94 8.04 18.69
CA LEU A 668 -15.73 8.25 19.90
C LEU A 668 -15.48 9.65 20.47
N LEU A 669 -16.50 10.23 21.09
CA LEU A 669 -16.44 11.51 21.77
C LEU A 669 -16.72 11.30 23.26
N LEU A 670 -15.80 11.79 24.10
CA LEU A 670 -15.93 11.80 25.55
C LEU A 670 -16.12 13.23 26.06
N ASP A 671 -16.87 13.37 27.14
CA ASP A 671 -16.95 14.61 27.91
C ASP A 671 -15.60 14.87 28.60
N PRO A 672 -14.98 16.06 28.42
CA PRO A 672 -13.66 16.34 28.98
C PRO A 672 -13.61 16.34 30.51
N LEU A 673 -14.71 16.67 31.20
CA LEU A 673 -14.72 16.83 32.66
C LEU A 673 -14.94 15.51 33.40
N THR A 674 -15.82 14.67 32.86
CA THR A 674 -16.27 13.42 33.46
C THR A 674 -15.57 12.19 32.85
N GLY A 675 -15.11 12.28 31.61
CA GLY A 675 -14.60 11.15 30.84
C GLY A 675 -15.69 10.20 30.33
N GLU A 676 -16.96 10.60 30.43
CA GLU A 676 -18.10 9.80 29.98
C GLU A 676 -18.33 9.90 28.47
N GLY A 677 -18.84 8.83 27.86
CA GLY A 677 -19.12 8.78 26.42
C GLY A 677 -20.35 9.62 26.06
N VAL A 678 -20.15 10.66 25.25
CA VAL A 678 -21.22 11.60 24.85
C VAL A 678 -21.66 11.42 23.40
N GLY A 679 -20.88 10.71 22.57
CA GLY A 679 -21.25 10.47 21.19
C GLY A 679 -20.23 9.64 20.41
N SER A 680 -20.57 9.37 19.14
CA SER A 680 -19.64 8.83 18.17
C SER A 680 -19.93 9.44 16.80
N ILE A 681 -18.94 9.45 15.91
CA ILE A 681 -19.07 9.92 14.55
C ILE A 681 -18.61 8.82 13.60
N LYS A 682 -19.44 8.48 12.61
CA LYS A 682 -19.09 7.51 11.58
C LYS A 682 -18.01 8.06 10.63
N LEU A 683 -16.97 7.27 10.42
CA LEU A 683 -15.86 7.56 9.53
C LEU A 683 -16.19 7.19 8.07
N PRO A 684 -15.55 7.83 7.08
CA PRO A 684 -15.71 7.47 5.67
C PRO A 684 -15.33 6.01 5.37
N PRO A 685 -15.94 5.34 4.37
CA PRO A 685 -15.66 3.93 4.04
C PRO A 685 -14.21 3.59 3.67
N GLN A 686 -13.40 4.58 3.29
CA GLN A 686 -11.99 4.42 2.91
C GLN A 686 -11.03 4.98 3.97
N PHE A 687 -11.51 5.15 5.20
CA PHE A 687 -10.67 5.64 6.28
C PHE A 687 -9.58 4.61 6.61
N PRO A 688 -8.30 5.02 6.70
CA PRO A 688 -7.22 4.08 6.97
C PRO A 688 -7.38 3.45 8.35
N THR A 689 -7.00 2.19 8.50
CA THR A 689 -6.74 1.61 9.82
C THR A 689 -5.52 2.31 10.40
N LEU A 690 -5.72 3.02 11.52
CA LEU A 690 -4.69 3.82 12.16
C LEU A 690 -4.30 3.25 13.52
N SER A 691 -3.00 3.18 13.76
CA SER A 691 -2.42 2.87 15.08
C SER A 691 -1.12 3.65 15.23
N ARG A 692 -0.80 4.09 16.44
CA ARG A 692 0.39 4.90 16.77
C ARG A 692 0.47 6.24 16.02
N HIS A 693 -0.69 6.82 15.73
CA HIS A 693 -0.84 8.12 15.08
C HIS A 693 -1.04 9.21 16.14
N SER A 694 -0.85 10.47 15.73
CA SER A 694 -1.16 11.64 16.52
C SER A 694 -2.35 12.39 15.91
N CYS A 695 -3.22 12.93 16.77
CA CYS A 695 -4.30 13.83 16.38
C CYS A 695 -4.04 15.21 16.98
N ILE A 696 -4.20 16.25 16.17
CA ILE A 696 -3.98 17.64 16.58
C ILE A 696 -5.18 18.46 16.13
N GLU A 697 -5.89 19.08 17.07
CA GLU A 697 -6.89 20.10 16.72
C GLU A 697 -6.18 21.31 16.12
N LEU A 698 -6.57 21.66 14.90
CA LEU A 698 -6.10 22.86 14.21
C LEU A 698 -7.07 24.02 14.44
N GLU A 699 -8.36 23.72 14.30
CA GLU A 699 -9.50 24.62 14.44
C GLU A 699 -10.75 23.81 14.84
N ASP A 700 -11.86 24.49 15.14
CA ASP A 700 -13.14 23.87 15.50
C ASP A 700 -13.60 22.89 14.40
N GLY A 701 -13.65 21.60 14.74
CA GLY A 701 -13.99 20.51 13.83
C GLY A 701 -12.90 20.13 12.81
N VAL A 702 -11.69 20.68 12.88
CA VAL A 702 -10.59 20.37 11.96
C VAL A 702 -9.43 19.72 12.71
N VAL A 703 -9.18 18.44 12.43
CA VAL A 703 -8.13 17.65 13.08
C VAL A 703 -7.08 17.24 12.07
N ALA A 704 -5.81 17.58 12.31
CA ALA A 704 -4.69 16.96 11.62
C ALA A 704 -4.46 15.56 12.17
N VAL A 705 -4.47 14.56 11.28
CA VAL A 705 -4.09 13.18 11.58
C VAL A 705 -2.74 12.93 10.93
N ILE A 706 -1.72 12.71 11.76
CA ILE A 706 -0.32 12.55 11.30
C ILE A 706 0.34 11.37 11.99
N SER A 707 1.43 10.88 11.39
CA SER A 707 2.11 9.66 11.84
C SER A 707 1.15 8.45 11.85
N GLY A 708 1.65 7.32 12.34
CA GLY A 708 0.94 6.06 12.40
C GLY A 708 1.26 5.13 11.25
N GLY A 709 1.11 3.84 11.53
CA GLY A 709 1.51 2.79 10.61
C GLY A 709 1.98 1.55 11.35
N PHE A 710 2.35 0.54 10.58
CA PHE A 710 2.85 -0.75 11.06
C PHE A 710 3.53 -1.53 9.94
N THR A 711 4.42 -2.43 10.33
CA THR A 711 4.94 -3.42 9.38
C THR A 711 3.87 -4.47 9.14
N CYS A 712 3.57 -4.76 7.87
CA CYS A 712 2.54 -5.70 7.49
C CYS A 712 3.13 -7.11 7.43
N PHE A 713 3.65 -7.59 8.57
CA PHE A 713 4.32 -8.88 8.69
C PHE A 713 5.60 -8.97 7.84
N SER A 714 5.49 -9.49 6.62
CA SER A 714 6.56 -9.55 5.62
C SER A 714 6.17 -8.97 4.26
N PHE A 715 4.97 -8.38 4.16
CA PHE A 715 4.42 -7.88 2.90
C PHE A 715 4.89 -6.47 2.56
N GLY A 716 5.36 -5.71 3.56
CA GLY A 716 5.77 -4.33 3.38
C GLY A 716 5.46 -3.52 4.62
N THR A 717 5.43 -2.21 4.49
CA THR A 717 5.09 -1.30 5.58
C THR A 717 3.94 -0.41 5.15
N PHE A 718 2.92 -0.33 5.99
CA PHE A 718 1.92 0.73 5.90
C PHE A 718 2.39 1.90 6.76
N ALA A 719 2.49 3.08 6.17
CA ALA A 719 2.65 4.35 6.89
C ALA A 719 1.52 5.27 6.45
N SER A 720 0.81 5.85 7.42
CA SER A 720 -0.23 6.81 7.12
C SER A 720 0.42 8.06 6.54
N LYS A 721 -0.05 8.47 5.37
CA LYS A 721 0.18 9.83 4.91
C LYS A 721 -0.61 10.77 5.82
N PRO A 722 -0.10 11.98 6.11
CA PRO A 722 -0.85 12.92 6.91
C PRO A 722 -2.08 13.39 6.12
N PHE A 723 -3.18 13.68 6.81
CA PHE A 723 -4.42 14.18 6.22
C PHE A 723 -5.23 14.99 7.24
N LEU A 724 -6.24 15.71 6.77
CA LEU A 724 -7.17 16.44 7.64
C LEU A 724 -8.45 15.64 7.79
N LEU A 725 -8.93 15.50 9.02
CA LEU A 725 -10.22 14.95 9.38
C LEU A 725 -11.16 16.11 9.74
N LEU A 726 -12.21 16.28 8.95
CA LEU A 726 -13.23 17.30 9.15
C LEU A 726 -14.45 16.70 9.84
N LEU A 727 -14.91 17.35 10.90
CA LEU A 727 -16.00 16.91 11.76
C LEU A 727 -17.11 17.98 11.81
N GLY A 728 -18.38 17.56 11.94
CA GLY A 728 -19.48 18.48 12.25
C GLY A 728 -20.32 19.00 11.07
N GLY A 729 -20.11 18.49 9.85
CA GLY A 729 -20.86 18.92 8.66
C GLY A 729 -20.47 20.30 8.10
N ASN A 730 -19.29 20.81 8.46
CA ASN A 730 -18.72 22.02 7.87
C ASN A 730 -18.23 21.75 6.43
N GLU A 731 -19.15 21.50 5.49
CA GLU A 731 -18.83 21.45 4.05
C GLU A 731 -18.33 22.80 3.50
N LYS A 732 -18.30 23.86 4.33
CA LYS A 732 -17.94 25.22 3.93
C LYS A 732 -16.80 25.88 4.71
N ARG A 733 -16.02 25.16 5.52
CA ARG A 733 -14.79 25.72 6.12
C ARG A 733 -13.71 24.67 6.32
N SER A 734 -12.79 24.61 5.37
CA SER A 734 -11.36 24.47 5.67
C SER A 734 -10.81 25.90 5.78
N ALA A 735 -10.54 26.40 6.99
CA ALA A 735 -10.05 27.76 7.20
C ALA A 735 -8.52 27.90 7.05
N TYR A 736 -7.86 26.94 6.40
CA TYR A 736 -6.54 27.17 5.78
C TYR A 736 -6.62 27.87 4.42
N SER A 737 -7.83 28.20 3.98
CA SER A 737 -8.11 29.23 2.98
C SER A 737 -7.82 30.64 3.55
N TYR A 738 -6.54 31.00 3.71
CA TYR A 738 -6.14 32.40 3.59
C TYR A 738 -6.05 32.72 2.09
N SER A 739 -7.11 33.35 1.57
CA SER A 739 -7.13 34.22 0.40
C SER A 739 -5.99 34.07 -0.63
N LEU A 740 -6.23 33.32 -1.69
CA LEU A 740 -5.74 33.69 -3.01
C LEU A 740 -6.98 34.06 -3.84
N PHE A 741 -7.32 35.36 -3.83
CA PHE A 741 -8.30 36.06 -4.69
C PHE A 741 -9.81 36.05 -4.29
N PRO A 742 -10.55 37.15 -4.58
CA PRO A 742 -11.91 37.42 -4.08
C PRO A 742 -13.02 36.66 -4.81
N GLU A 743 -14.09 36.38 -4.05
CA GLU A 743 -15.30 35.64 -4.41
C GLU A 743 -15.99 36.06 -5.73
N LYS A 744 -16.57 35.08 -6.44
CA LYS A 744 -17.89 35.22 -7.07
C LYS A 744 -18.69 33.91 -7.06
N ASN A 745 -19.98 34.10 -6.83
CA ASN A 745 -21.05 33.16 -6.45
C ASN A 745 -21.41 32.02 -7.42
N THR A 746 -22.21 31.10 -6.86
CA THR A 746 -23.20 30.13 -7.45
C THR A 746 -22.65 28.80 -7.94
N SER A 747 -23.27 27.63 -7.73
CA SER A 747 -24.51 27.20 -7.04
C SER A 747 -24.48 25.65 -6.90
N THR A 748 -25.06 25.14 -5.82
CA THR A 748 -25.27 23.73 -5.46
C THR A 748 -26.07 22.91 -6.49
N ILE A 749 -25.64 21.68 -6.80
CA ILE A 749 -26.52 20.57 -7.24
C ILE A 749 -26.06 19.25 -6.58
N SER A 750 -27.04 18.54 -6.03
CA SER A 750 -26.98 17.33 -5.19
C SER A 750 -26.64 16.03 -5.95
N LEU A 751 -25.99 15.11 -5.23
CA LEU A 751 -25.74 13.72 -5.64
C LEU A 751 -27.02 12.88 -5.79
N GLY A 752 -27.03 11.99 -6.79
CA GLY A 752 -27.92 10.84 -6.94
C GLY A 752 -27.14 9.54 -7.11
N GLU A 753 -27.70 8.46 -6.57
CA GLU A 753 -27.15 7.12 -6.34
C GLU A 753 -26.87 6.27 -7.60
N GLY A 754 -26.00 5.25 -7.46
CA GLY A 754 -25.93 4.10 -8.39
C GLY A 754 -24.52 3.72 -8.86
N LEU A 755 -23.85 2.80 -8.14
CA LEU A 755 -22.59 2.18 -8.53
C LEU A 755 -22.85 0.92 -9.37
N HIS A 756 -22.81 1.05 -10.70
CA HIS A 756 -22.51 -0.03 -11.65
C HIS A 756 -21.81 0.59 -12.87
N GLY A 757 -20.54 0.26 -13.08
CA GLY A 757 -19.75 0.68 -14.24
C GLY A 757 -18.37 1.21 -13.84
N THR A 758 -17.33 0.64 -14.44
CA THR A 758 -15.96 1.17 -14.50
C THR A 758 -15.95 2.69 -14.63
N ARG A 759 -15.77 3.41 -13.52
CA ARG A 759 -15.81 4.87 -13.53
C ARG A 759 -14.44 5.36 -13.97
N ALA A 760 -14.37 5.84 -15.21
CA ALA A 760 -13.23 6.57 -15.73
C ALA A 760 -12.79 7.61 -14.68
N THR A 761 -11.51 7.62 -14.33
CA THR A 761 -10.96 8.68 -13.48
C THR A 761 -11.24 10.02 -14.18
N THR A 762 -12.02 10.89 -13.53
CA THR A 762 -12.25 12.24 -14.03
C THR A 762 -10.92 12.97 -14.03
N ARG A 763 -10.39 13.24 -15.23
CA ARG A 763 -9.11 13.95 -15.41
C ARG A 763 -9.33 15.44 -15.14
N GLY A 764 -8.30 16.12 -14.61
CA GLY A 764 -8.39 17.56 -14.36
C GLY A 764 -8.49 18.33 -15.68
N GLU A 765 -9.03 19.54 -15.67
CA GLU A 765 -9.07 20.38 -16.87
C GLU A 765 -7.74 21.13 -17.07
N VAL A 766 -7.33 21.34 -18.32
CA VAL A 766 -6.23 22.25 -18.64
C VAL A 766 -6.66 23.69 -18.36
N GLU A 767 -5.77 24.49 -17.78
CA GLU A 767 -6.05 25.88 -17.45
C GLU A 767 -6.38 26.71 -18.70
N LEU A 768 -7.47 27.46 -18.62
CA LEU A 768 -7.90 28.41 -19.64
C LEU A 768 -7.38 29.81 -19.31
N GLN A 769 -6.69 30.44 -20.26
CA GLN A 769 -6.29 31.84 -20.15
C GLN A 769 -6.68 32.64 -21.42
N PRO A 770 -6.93 33.96 -21.29
CA PRO A 770 -7.03 34.83 -22.45
C PRO A 770 -5.65 34.98 -23.11
N LEU A 771 -5.60 35.04 -24.44
CA LEU A 771 -4.34 35.25 -25.15
C LEU A 771 -3.99 36.74 -25.18
N THR A 772 -2.95 37.10 -24.44
CA THR A 772 -2.25 38.39 -24.49
C THR A 772 -0.75 38.12 -24.51
N ALA A 773 0.06 39.11 -24.90
CA ALA A 773 1.51 38.95 -24.87
C ALA A 773 2.02 38.63 -23.44
N GLU A 774 1.42 39.26 -22.43
CA GLU A 774 1.75 39.08 -21.02
C GLU A 774 1.41 37.67 -20.51
N THR A 775 0.18 37.20 -20.78
CA THR A 775 -0.25 35.85 -20.36
C THR A 775 0.54 34.75 -21.07
N PHE A 776 0.86 34.94 -22.36
CA PHE A 776 1.71 34.01 -23.10
C PHE A 776 3.14 33.98 -22.56
N LEU A 777 3.76 35.15 -22.34
CA LEU A 777 5.10 35.23 -21.76
C LEU A 777 5.16 34.60 -20.37
N SER A 778 4.17 34.88 -19.52
CA SER A 778 4.08 34.29 -18.19
C SER A 778 4.03 32.76 -18.24
N ALA A 779 3.25 32.19 -19.17
CA ALA A 779 3.18 30.74 -19.36
C ALA A 779 4.51 30.13 -19.80
N VAL A 780 5.30 30.83 -20.63
CA VAL A 780 6.62 30.35 -21.11
C VAL A 780 7.74 30.57 -20.10
N GLU A 781 7.71 31.66 -19.34
CA GLU A 781 8.72 31.97 -18.30
C GLU A 781 8.55 31.09 -17.06
N GLN A 782 7.31 30.71 -16.73
CA GLN A 782 6.98 29.78 -15.64
C GLN A 782 6.16 28.59 -16.15
N PRO A 783 6.77 27.70 -16.96
CA PRO A 783 6.05 26.66 -17.68
C PRO A 783 5.85 25.43 -16.80
N VAL A 784 5.15 25.63 -15.69
CA VAL A 784 4.85 24.63 -14.67
C VAL A 784 3.69 23.72 -15.13
N LYS A 785 2.83 24.18 -16.05
CA LYS A 785 1.66 23.45 -16.55
C LYS A 785 1.24 23.87 -17.97
N PRO A 786 0.48 23.04 -18.70
CA PRO A 786 -0.13 23.39 -19.98
C PRO A 786 -1.22 24.45 -19.82
N VAL A 787 -1.41 25.27 -20.86
CA VAL A 787 -2.41 26.34 -20.88
C VAL A 787 -3.14 26.34 -22.23
N VAL A 788 -4.46 26.43 -22.22
CA VAL A 788 -5.28 26.56 -23.43
C VAL A 788 -5.76 28.00 -23.60
N PHE A 789 -5.68 28.50 -24.83
CA PHE A 789 -6.19 29.79 -25.28
C PHE A 789 -7.28 29.54 -26.33
N ARG A 790 -8.47 30.11 -26.12
CA ARG A 790 -9.63 29.86 -26.99
C ARG A 790 -9.81 30.96 -28.02
N ASN A 791 -10.31 30.59 -29.19
CA ASN A 791 -10.68 31.52 -30.28
C ASN A 791 -9.58 32.54 -30.62
N VAL A 792 -8.34 32.07 -30.78
CA VAL A 792 -7.21 32.92 -31.11
C VAL A 792 -7.20 33.22 -32.62
N ASP A 793 -6.71 34.41 -32.99
CA ASP A 793 -6.57 34.80 -34.39
C ASP A 793 -5.41 34.02 -35.05
N MET A 794 -5.77 33.01 -35.84
CA MET A 794 -4.83 32.20 -36.61
C MET A 794 -4.78 32.59 -38.11
N GLY A 795 -5.35 33.75 -38.46
CA GLY A 795 -5.55 34.15 -39.86
C GLY A 795 -6.70 33.42 -40.54
N SER A 796 -6.75 33.50 -41.88
CA SER A 796 -7.88 32.96 -42.66
C SER A 796 -7.95 31.43 -42.75
N CYS A 797 -6.99 30.72 -42.14
CA CYS A 797 -6.91 29.26 -42.20
C CYS A 797 -8.11 28.56 -41.53
N VAL A 798 -8.64 29.12 -40.44
CA VAL A 798 -9.76 28.53 -39.69
C VAL A 798 -11.02 28.43 -40.57
N ASP A 799 -11.24 29.44 -41.41
CA ASP A 799 -12.36 29.45 -42.35
C ASP A 799 -12.04 28.62 -43.60
N LYS A 800 -10.92 28.92 -44.27
CA LYS A 800 -10.61 28.35 -45.60
C LYS A 800 -10.30 26.85 -45.56
N TRP A 801 -9.62 26.35 -44.53
CA TRP A 801 -9.19 24.94 -44.50
C TRP A 801 -10.31 23.96 -44.18
N SER A 802 -11.48 24.47 -43.76
CA SER A 802 -12.70 23.68 -43.65
C SER A 802 -13.30 23.33 -45.03
N ASP A 803 -12.91 24.05 -46.09
CA ASP A 803 -13.30 23.77 -47.47
C ASP A 803 -12.33 22.78 -48.11
N VAL A 804 -12.84 21.57 -48.38
CA VAL A 804 -12.12 20.48 -49.04
C VAL A 804 -11.67 20.87 -50.45
N ALA A 805 -12.47 21.63 -51.20
CA ALA A 805 -12.10 22.07 -52.55
C ALA A 805 -10.92 23.05 -52.48
N TYR A 806 -10.93 23.94 -51.49
CA TYR A 806 -9.81 24.84 -51.23
C TYR A 806 -8.53 24.07 -50.90
N LEU A 807 -8.55 23.16 -49.92
CA LEU A 807 -7.39 22.35 -49.52
C LEU A 807 -6.74 21.62 -50.71
N LYS A 808 -7.56 21.04 -51.58
CA LYS A 808 -7.10 20.36 -52.80
C LYS A 808 -6.54 21.33 -53.84
N SER A 809 -7.15 22.50 -54.01
CA SER A 809 -6.64 23.52 -54.93
C SER A 809 -5.32 24.14 -54.46
N ALA A 810 -5.16 24.33 -53.15
CA ALA A 810 -4.01 24.99 -52.54
C ALA A 810 -2.76 24.09 -52.52
N GLU A 811 -2.92 22.81 -52.16
CA GLU A 811 -1.78 21.90 -51.93
C GLU A 811 -1.96 20.48 -52.51
N GLY A 812 -3.01 20.23 -53.29
CA GLY A 812 -3.42 18.86 -53.67
C GLY A 812 -2.34 18.01 -54.34
N ASN A 813 -1.42 18.62 -55.10
CA ASN A 813 -0.33 17.93 -55.79
C ASN A 813 0.91 17.67 -54.92
N THR A 814 0.96 18.20 -53.70
CA THR A 814 2.11 18.05 -52.79
C THR A 814 2.18 16.61 -52.28
N THR A 815 3.32 15.95 -52.46
CA THR A 815 3.54 14.59 -51.96
C THR A 815 3.87 14.61 -50.47
N VAL A 816 3.11 13.87 -49.67
CA VAL A 816 3.27 13.77 -48.22
C VAL A 816 3.52 12.34 -47.77
N SER A 817 4.24 12.17 -46.65
CA SER A 817 4.46 10.86 -46.02
C SER A 817 3.46 10.65 -44.88
N VAL A 818 2.61 9.64 -45.01
CA VAL A 818 1.49 9.37 -44.11
C VAL A 818 1.75 8.07 -43.34
N HIS A 819 1.45 8.07 -42.04
CA HIS A 819 1.45 6.88 -41.21
C HIS A 819 0.17 6.10 -41.51
N VAL A 820 0.30 4.84 -41.91
CA VAL A 820 -0.80 3.94 -42.28
C VAL A 820 -0.80 2.74 -41.35
N ALA A 821 -1.80 2.66 -40.47
CA ALA A 821 -2.02 1.52 -39.58
C ALA A 821 -3.16 0.65 -40.11
N GLN A 822 -2.98 -0.68 -40.08
CA GLN A 822 -3.99 -1.62 -40.58
C GLN A 822 -4.85 -2.15 -39.43
N SER A 823 -6.17 -2.14 -39.62
CA SER A 823 -7.15 -2.75 -38.72
C SER A 823 -7.07 -2.26 -37.27
N THR A 824 -6.58 -1.04 -37.05
CA THR A 824 -6.50 -0.40 -35.74
C THR A 824 -6.57 1.11 -35.88
N TYR A 825 -7.18 1.76 -34.90
CA TYR A 825 -7.17 3.22 -34.72
C TYR A 825 -6.19 3.65 -33.62
N LEU A 826 -5.59 2.69 -32.91
CA LEU A 826 -4.61 2.90 -31.85
C LEU A 826 -3.20 2.78 -32.44
N LEU A 827 -2.54 3.90 -32.71
CA LEU A 827 -1.16 3.90 -33.19
C LEU A 827 -0.19 3.68 -32.02
N ASP A 828 0.76 2.76 -32.20
CA ASP A 828 1.78 2.36 -31.22
C ASP A 828 3.18 2.52 -31.83
N PHE A 829 3.94 3.48 -31.31
CA PHE A 829 5.32 3.73 -31.75
C PHE A 829 6.35 2.81 -31.10
N VAL A 830 6.04 2.23 -29.94
CA VAL A 830 6.93 1.28 -29.25
C VAL A 830 6.98 -0.02 -30.07
N LYS A 831 5.84 -0.51 -30.54
CA LYS A 831 5.77 -1.69 -31.44
C LYS A 831 5.84 -1.35 -32.93
N LYS A 832 5.68 -0.08 -33.29
CA LYS A 832 5.63 0.41 -34.68
C LYS A 832 4.57 -0.32 -35.50
N ASN A 833 3.31 -0.27 -35.07
CA ASN A 833 2.19 -0.95 -35.72
C ASN A 833 1.64 -0.22 -36.97
N PHE A 834 2.44 0.63 -37.59
CA PHE A 834 2.09 1.41 -38.78
C PHE A 834 3.26 1.39 -39.76
N SER A 835 2.96 1.67 -41.03
CA SER A 835 3.94 1.85 -42.10
C SER A 835 3.86 3.28 -42.65
N PHE A 836 4.86 3.68 -43.45
CA PHE A 836 4.82 4.97 -44.14
C PHE A 836 4.38 4.77 -45.58
N LYS A 837 3.44 5.61 -46.05
CA LYS A 837 3.00 5.65 -47.45
C LYS A 837 3.16 7.07 -47.98
N HIS A 838 3.77 7.20 -49.16
CA HIS A 838 3.83 8.47 -49.88
C HIS A 838 2.59 8.62 -50.76
N VAL A 839 1.83 9.68 -50.53
CA VAL A 839 0.55 9.96 -51.21
C VAL A 839 0.49 11.43 -51.58
N THR A 840 -0.38 11.77 -52.53
CA THR A 840 -0.68 13.18 -52.79
C THR A 840 -1.50 13.77 -51.65
N PHE A 841 -1.37 15.06 -51.39
CA PHE A 841 -2.18 15.75 -50.38
C PHE A 841 -3.68 15.59 -50.68
N SER A 842 -4.08 15.63 -51.95
CA SER A 842 -5.48 15.39 -52.33
C SER A 842 -5.95 13.98 -51.94
N GLU A 843 -5.13 12.94 -52.15
CA GLU A 843 -5.46 11.56 -51.75
C GLU A 843 -5.63 11.44 -50.23
N LEU A 844 -4.76 12.10 -49.45
CA LEU A 844 -4.90 12.16 -47.99
C LEU A 844 -6.21 12.83 -47.57
N ILE A 845 -6.55 13.99 -48.16
CA ILE A 845 -7.79 14.71 -47.84
C ILE A 845 -9.01 13.88 -48.23
N ASP A 846 -9.02 13.26 -49.41
CA ASP A 846 -10.10 12.36 -49.84
C ASP A 846 -10.31 11.22 -48.85
N ARG A 847 -9.21 10.62 -48.37
CA ARG A 847 -9.27 9.58 -47.36
C ARG A 847 -9.83 10.10 -46.03
N CYS A 848 -9.32 11.22 -45.53
CA CYS A 848 -9.77 11.79 -44.25
C CYS A 848 -11.24 12.22 -44.28
N VAL A 849 -11.72 12.78 -45.39
CA VAL A 849 -13.13 13.16 -45.57
C VAL A 849 -14.02 11.92 -45.61
N LYS A 850 -13.62 10.89 -46.38
CA LYS A 850 -14.32 9.60 -46.38
C LYS A 850 -14.36 9.01 -44.98
N ASP A 851 -13.25 9.08 -44.24
CA ASP A 851 -13.14 8.49 -42.92
C ASP A 851 -13.93 9.25 -41.86
N ALA A 852 -14.11 10.57 -42.01
CA ALA A 852 -14.94 11.40 -41.14
C ALA A 852 -16.44 11.26 -41.41
N ALA A 853 -16.84 10.85 -42.62
CA ALA A 853 -18.24 10.66 -43.03
C ALA A 853 -18.82 9.29 -42.63
N ALA A 854 -17.99 8.33 -42.21
CA ALA A 854 -18.43 7.01 -41.78
C ALA A 854 -19.25 7.09 -40.47
N LYS A 855 -20.40 6.38 -40.40
CA LYS A 855 -21.25 6.40 -39.20
C LYS A 855 -20.61 5.62 -38.03
N PRO A 856 -20.85 6.04 -36.77
CA PRO A 856 -20.43 5.27 -35.60
C PRO A 856 -21.06 3.86 -35.65
N GLY A 857 -20.23 2.80 -35.66
CA GLY A 857 -20.66 1.40 -35.66
C GLY A 857 -20.63 0.67 -37.02
N GLU A 858 -20.54 1.37 -38.16
CA GLU A 858 -20.38 0.70 -39.48
C GLU A 858 -18.99 0.05 -39.64
N ARG A 859 -17.97 0.56 -38.92
CA ARG A 859 -16.60 0.04 -38.94
C ARG A 859 -16.38 -1.24 -38.11
N ASP A 860 -17.06 -1.38 -36.98
CA ASP A 860 -17.01 -2.61 -36.17
C ASP A 860 -17.58 -3.84 -36.92
N GLN A 861 -18.45 -3.61 -37.91
CA GLN A 861 -18.94 -4.66 -38.81
C GLN A 861 -17.99 -4.95 -39.98
N ALA A 862 -17.28 -3.95 -40.50
CA ALA A 862 -16.28 -4.11 -41.57
C ALA A 862 -15.05 -4.93 -41.13
N VAL A 863 -14.60 -4.74 -39.88
CA VAL A 863 -13.52 -5.55 -39.26
C VAL A 863 -13.93 -7.02 -39.10
N LYS A 864 -15.23 -7.30 -38.87
CA LYS A 864 -15.77 -8.67 -38.85
C LYS A 864 -15.98 -9.27 -40.25
N GLY A 865 -16.04 -8.44 -41.29
CA GLY A 865 -16.27 -8.82 -42.69
C GLY A 865 -15.02 -9.09 -43.53
N GLY A 866 -13.81 -8.98 -42.96
CA GLY A 866 -12.55 -9.33 -43.64
C GLY A 866 -11.99 -8.27 -44.61
N ALA A 867 -12.51 -7.05 -44.63
CA ALA A 867 -11.90 -5.94 -45.35
C ALA A 867 -10.81 -5.27 -44.47
N SER A 868 -9.60 -5.10 -45.02
CA SER A 868 -8.52 -4.36 -44.35
C SER A 868 -8.85 -2.87 -44.32
N GLU A 869 -9.22 -2.34 -43.16
CA GLU A 869 -9.47 -0.90 -42.98
C GLU A 869 -8.19 -0.20 -42.51
N GLU A 870 -7.73 0.79 -43.28
CA GLU A 870 -6.52 1.57 -42.98
C GLU A 870 -6.85 2.86 -42.22
N THR A 871 -6.04 3.19 -41.21
CA THR A 871 -6.09 4.46 -40.48
C THR A 871 -4.89 5.32 -40.85
N TRP A 872 -5.14 6.56 -41.28
CA TRP A 872 -4.11 7.45 -41.83
C TRP A 872 -3.82 8.64 -40.91
N TYR A 873 -2.54 8.92 -40.66
CA TYR A 873 -2.08 10.09 -39.89
C TYR A 873 -0.92 10.81 -40.58
N LEU A 874 -1.10 12.09 -40.86
CA LEU A 874 -0.03 12.95 -41.31
C LEU A 874 0.57 13.69 -40.11
N ARG A 875 1.88 13.50 -39.92
CA ARG A 875 2.77 14.53 -39.37
C ARG A 875 3.64 14.99 -40.53
N ALA A 876 3.47 16.23 -40.96
CA ALA A 876 4.31 16.79 -42.01
C ALA A 876 5.78 16.84 -41.58
N VAL A 877 6.66 16.56 -42.55
CA VAL A 877 8.10 16.68 -42.46
C VAL A 877 8.59 17.50 -43.64
N ALA A 878 9.77 18.12 -43.51
CA ALA A 878 10.37 18.83 -44.65
C ALA A 878 10.66 17.86 -45.81
N ALA A 879 10.58 18.37 -47.04
CA ALA A 879 10.90 17.58 -48.24
C ALA A 879 12.30 16.97 -48.16
N ASN A 880 13.27 17.70 -47.60
CA ASN A 880 14.61 17.20 -47.31
C ASN A 880 14.83 16.98 -45.80
N MET A 881 14.11 16.01 -45.24
CA MET A 881 14.14 15.71 -43.79
C MET A 881 15.52 15.27 -43.22
N LYS A 882 16.57 15.16 -44.04
CA LYS A 882 17.93 14.86 -43.59
C LYS A 882 18.73 16.10 -43.20
N SER A 883 18.31 17.28 -43.65
CA SER A 883 18.99 18.55 -43.39
C SER A 883 18.05 19.67 -42.98
N GLU A 884 16.75 19.51 -43.17
CA GLU A 884 15.76 20.56 -42.93
C GLU A 884 14.72 20.15 -41.89
N ARG A 885 14.34 21.12 -41.06
CA ARG A 885 13.23 21.03 -40.11
C ARG A 885 11.93 21.36 -40.83
N ALA A 886 10.82 20.74 -40.43
CA ALA A 886 9.51 21.06 -41.01
C ALA A 886 9.15 22.52 -40.78
N ASN A 887 8.60 23.18 -41.80
CA ASN A 887 8.16 24.55 -41.72
C ASN A 887 6.93 24.75 -42.62
N ILE A 888 5.76 24.96 -42.02
CA ILE A 888 4.50 25.08 -42.76
C ILE A 888 4.51 26.20 -43.80
N TRP A 889 5.15 27.33 -43.52
CA TRP A 889 5.22 28.49 -44.42
C TRP A 889 6.10 28.23 -45.65
N ARG A 890 7.07 27.31 -45.53
CA ARG A 890 7.94 26.90 -46.64
C ARG A 890 7.40 25.68 -47.38
N ASP A 891 6.98 24.67 -46.62
CA ASP A 891 6.69 23.32 -47.12
C ASP A 891 5.29 23.19 -47.71
N PHE A 892 4.36 24.08 -47.34
CA PHE A 892 3.00 24.16 -47.84
C PHE A 892 2.66 25.63 -48.14
N GLN A 893 3.25 26.21 -49.17
CA GLN A 893 3.15 27.67 -49.43
C GLN A 893 1.71 28.18 -49.57
N GLY A 894 0.81 27.38 -50.16
CA GLY A 894 -0.60 27.73 -50.31
C GLY A 894 -1.30 27.83 -48.96
N LEU A 895 -1.17 26.80 -48.12
CA LEU A 895 -1.77 26.78 -46.78
C LEU A 895 -1.04 27.69 -45.81
N GLY A 896 0.29 27.72 -45.85
CA GLY A 896 1.15 28.53 -45.00
C GLY A 896 0.86 30.02 -45.11
N GLY A 897 0.41 30.51 -46.28
CA GLY A 897 -0.05 31.89 -46.45
C GLY A 897 -1.33 32.23 -45.69
N ASP A 898 -2.15 31.23 -45.32
CA ASP A 898 -3.37 31.43 -44.56
C ASP A 898 -3.16 31.37 -43.04
N PHE A 899 -2.15 30.62 -42.59
CA PHE A 899 -1.87 30.39 -41.18
C PHE A 899 -0.98 31.50 -40.62
N VAL A 900 -1.54 32.26 -39.69
CA VAL A 900 -0.85 33.29 -38.92
C VAL A 900 -0.68 32.79 -37.50
N LEU A 901 0.56 32.84 -36.98
CA LEU A 901 0.77 32.62 -35.55
C LEU A 901 0.28 33.86 -34.79
N PRO A 902 -0.55 33.73 -33.75
CA PRO A 902 -1.13 34.89 -33.07
C PRO A 902 -0.06 35.90 -32.62
N SER A 903 -0.30 37.19 -32.85
CA SER A 903 0.68 38.27 -32.62
C SER A 903 1.24 38.29 -31.19
N ALA A 904 0.40 37.98 -30.21
CA ALA A 904 0.75 37.85 -28.79
C ALA A 904 1.82 36.79 -28.50
N ALA A 905 1.89 35.72 -29.32
CA ALA A 905 2.87 34.65 -29.18
C ALA A 905 4.01 34.76 -30.21
N ALA A 906 3.74 35.36 -31.36
CA ALA A 906 4.66 35.42 -32.50
C ALA A 906 5.98 36.13 -32.19
N SER A 907 5.96 37.20 -31.37
CA SER A 907 7.16 37.95 -30.99
C SER A 907 8.16 37.10 -30.19
N HIS A 908 7.65 36.22 -29.32
CA HIS A 908 8.49 35.32 -28.52
C HIS A 908 8.90 34.08 -29.31
N ILE A 909 7.94 33.45 -30.01
CA ILE A 909 8.16 32.21 -30.74
C ILE A 909 9.08 32.44 -31.95
N GLY A 910 8.83 33.48 -32.75
CA GLY A 910 9.52 33.76 -34.01
C GLY A 910 11.04 33.58 -33.99
N PRO A 911 11.78 34.28 -33.11
CA PRO A 911 13.24 34.15 -33.03
C PRO A 911 13.74 32.79 -32.50
N ARG A 912 12.84 31.97 -31.94
CA ARG A 912 13.14 30.68 -31.29
C ARG A 912 12.55 29.49 -32.03
N ILE A 913 11.92 29.69 -33.19
CA ILE A 913 11.25 28.61 -33.93
C ILE A 913 12.26 27.51 -34.24
N HIS A 914 11.93 26.31 -33.80
CA HIS A 914 12.64 25.11 -34.17
C HIS A 914 11.99 24.48 -35.41
N GLN A 915 10.68 24.20 -35.37
CA GLN A 915 9.92 23.61 -36.48
C GLN A 915 8.44 24.00 -36.39
N SER A 916 7.75 24.00 -37.53
CA SER A 916 6.29 24.10 -37.60
C SER A 916 5.72 23.00 -38.50
N CYS A 917 4.86 22.16 -37.93
CA CYS A 917 4.40 20.92 -38.55
C CYS A 917 2.89 20.92 -38.74
N LEU A 918 2.43 20.71 -39.97
CA LEU A 918 1.04 20.39 -40.26
C LEU A 918 0.71 18.97 -39.77
N ARG A 919 -0.45 18.81 -39.12
CA ARG A 919 -0.98 17.53 -38.65
C ARG A 919 -2.38 17.33 -39.23
N ILE A 920 -2.63 16.16 -39.82
CA ILE A 920 -3.95 15.79 -40.36
C ILE A 920 -4.30 14.38 -39.90
N SER A 921 -5.51 14.21 -39.39
CA SER A 921 -6.06 12.91 -38.99
C SER A 921 -7.58 12.90 -39.14
N ALA A 922 -8.17 11.71 -39.23
CA ALA A 922 -9.61 11.53 -39.16
C ALA A 922 -9.99 10.60 -37.99
N PRO A 923 -11.19 10.74 -37.39
CA PRO A 923 -11.70 9.85 -36.35
C PRO A 923 -11.80 8.39 -36.85
N PRO A 924 -11.61 7.39 -35.96
CA PRO A 924 -11.42 7.46 -34.50
C PRO A 924 -9.94 7.43 -34.03
N LEU A 925 -9.00 8.02 -34.79
CA LEU A 925 -7.56 7.87 -34.55
C LEU A 925 -7.07 8.36 -33.18
N GLN A 926 -6.32 7.51 -32.46
CA GLN A 926 -5.56 7.83 -31.26
C GLN A 926 -4.04 7.69 -31.49
N LEU A 927 -3.29 8.74 -31.16
CA LEU A 927 -1.83 8.73 -31.15
C LEU A 927 -1.32 8.33 -29.76
N TRP A 928 -0.23 7.57 -29.75
CA TRP A 928 0.44 7.17 -28.52
C TRP A 928 0.87 8.37 -27.65
N THR A 929 0.92 8.13 -26.34
CA THR A 929 1.43 9.10 -25.37
C THR A 929 2.94 9.29 -25.55
N HIS A 930 3.40 10.52 -25.73
CA HIS A 930 4.82 10.88 -25.84
C HIS A 930 5.10 12.27 -25.29
N TYR A 931 6.38 12.63 -25.13
CA TYR A 931 6.82 14.00 -24.84
C TYR A 931 7.81 14.50 -25.90
N ASP A 932 7.95 15.82 -25.98
CA ASP A 932 8.94 16.52 -26.78
C ASP A 932 9.89 17.32 -25.87
N THR A 933 11.11 17.62 -26.34
CA THR A 933 12.13 18.35 -25.56
C THR A 933 12.07 19.87 -25.76
N LEU A 934 11.22 20.32 -26.68
CA LEU A 934 10.95 21.72 -26.97
C LEU A 934 9.60 22.13 -26.38
N ASP A 935 9.44 23.43 -26.15
CA ASP A 935 8.12 24.01 -25.92
C ASP A 935 7.32 23.97 -27.23
N ASN A 936 5.99 23.88 -27.12
CA ASN A 936 5.11 23.66 -28.27
C ASN A 936 3.80 24.43 -28.10
N VAL A 937 3.31 25.03 -29.20
CA VAL A 937 1.91 25.42 -29.32
C VAL A 937 1.19 24.56 -30.36
N LEU A 938 0.13 23.87 -29.93
CA LEU A 938 -0.77 23.10 -30.78
C LEU A 938 -1.97 23.97 -31.15
N CYS A 939 -2.00 24.43 -32.39
CA CYS A 939 -3.06 25.27 -32.96
C CYS A 939 -4.07 24.39 -33.70
N GLN A 940 -5.29 24.28 -33.19
CA GLN A 940 -6.36 23.48 -33.80
C GLN A 940 -7.14 24.34 -34.81
N VAL A 941 -7.09 23.98 -36.10
CA VAL A 941 -7.65 24.79 -37.19
C VAL A 941 -9.00 24.24 -37.66
N VAL A 942 -9.09 22.94 -37.90
CA VAL A 942 -10.32 22.26 -38.37
C VAL A 942 -10.63 21.08 -37.47
N GLY A 943 -11.91 20.85 -37.17
CA GLY A 943 -12.38 19.69 -36.38
C GLY A 943 -12.05 19.78 -34.89
N LYS A 944 -12.17 18.65 -34.18
CA LYS A 944 -11.98 18.56 -32.73
C LYS A 944 -10.89 17.56 -32.36
N LYS A 945 -10.06 17.92 -31.38
CA LYS A 945 -8.96 17.09 -30.89
C LYS A 945 -8.96 17.06 -29.38
N ARG A 946 -9.05 15.86 -28.80
CA ARG A 946 -8.88 15.65 -27.36
C ARG A 946 -7.41 15.44 -27.06
N VAL A 947 -6.91 16.15 -26.07
CA VAL A 947 -5.52 16.10 -25.62
C VAL A 947 -5.52 15.76 -24.14
N VAL A 948 -4.84 14.68 -23.78
CA VAL A 948 -4.65 14.24 -22.40
C VAL A 948 -3.18 14.41 -22.07
N LEU A 949 -2.86 15.24 -21.08
CA LEU A 949 -1.50 15.61 -20.71
C LEU A 949 -1.13 15.03 -19.34
N PHE A 950 0.13 14.60 -19.19
CA PHE A 950 0.67 14.11 -17.93
C PHE A 950 1.93 14.91 -17.57
N PRO A 951 2.09 15.29 -16.29
CA PRO A 951 3.25 16.06 -15.88
C PRO A 951 4.55 15.24 -16.02
N PRO A 952 5.71 15.90 -16.22
CA PRO A 952 7.01 15.21 -16.33
C PRO A 952 7.32 14.28 -15.14
N SER A 953 6.78 14.59 -13.95
CA SER A 953 6.89 13.75 -12.73
C SER A 953 6.32 12.34 -12.89
N GLU A 954 5.43 12.10 -13.87
CA GLU A 954 4.85 10.79 -14.14
C GLU A 954 5.70 9.89 -15.03
N TYR A 955 6.93 10.28 -15.37
CA TYR A 955 7.85 9.48 -16.22
C TYR A 955 7.87 8.00 -15.82
N ASN A 956 8.00 7.71 -14.53
CA ASN A 956 7.99 6.34 -14.03
C ASN A 956 6.60 5.68 -14.20
N ASN A 957 5.51 6.38 -13.96
CA ASN A 957 4.17 5.81 -14.04
C ASN A 957 3.67 5.57 -15.48
N LEU A 958 4.33 6.15 -16.48
CA LEU A 958 3.95 6.07 -17.89
C LEU A 958 4.64 4.95 -18.69
N TYR A 959 5.52 4.15 -18.09
CA TYR A 959 6.19 3.02 -18.78
C TYR A 959 6.87 3.45 -20.09
N ILE A 960 7.69 4.48 -19.99
CA ILE A 960 8.34 5.12 -21.14
C ILE A 960 9.45 4.24 -21.73
N SER A 961 9.46 4.15 -23.07
CA SER A 961 10.53 3.61 -23.90
C SER A 961 10.97 4.67 -24.89
N GLY A 962 12.21 5.17 -24.76
CA GLY A 962 12.63 6.38 -25.47
C GLY A 962 11.82 7.58 -24.99
N SER A 963 11.06 8.21 -25.89
CA SER A 963 10.15 9.31 -25.54
C SER A 963 8.66 8.92 -25.54
N SER A 964 8.34 7.63 -25.72
CA SER A 964 6.95 7.15 -25.92
C SER A 964 6.53 6.15 -24.85
N SER A 965 5.27 6.20 -24.43
CA SER A 965 4.68 5.27 -23.48
C SER A 965 4.35 3.92 -24.12
N ALA A 966 4.53 2.83 -23.36
CA ALA A 966 4.02 1.52 -23.74
C ALA A 966 2.50 1.35 -23.49
N VAL A 967 1.84 2.31 -22.82
CA VAL A 967 0.39 2.29 -22.54
C VAL A 967 -0.35 2.90 -23.73
N ILE A 968 -0.93 2.04 -24.57
CA ILE A 968 -1.51 2.44 -25.86
C ILE A 968 -2.92 3.01 -25.70
N ASN A 969 -3.83 2.25 -25.06
CA ASN A 969 -5.21 2.68 -24.84
C ASN A 969 -5.33 3.29 -23.45
N ILE A 970 -5.35 4.62 -23.35
CA ILE A 970 -5.40 5.32 -22.06
C ILE A 970 -6.81 5.44 -21.49
N ASP A 971 -7.84 5.18 -22.30
CA ASP A 971 -9.25 5.21 -21.88
C ASP A 971 -9.72 3.85 -21.39
N SER A 972 -9.08 2.76 -21.84
CA SER A 972 -9.21 1.41 -21.30
C SER A 972 -7.82 0.77 -21.11
N PRO A 973 -7.00 1.31 -20.20
CA PRO A 973 -5.64 0.81 -19.99
C PRO A 973 -5.63 -0.59 -19.39
N ASP A 974 -4.69 -1.41 -19.88
CA ASP A 974 -4.42 -2.73 -19.32
C ASP A 974 -3.67 -2.56 -17.98
N TYR A 975 -4.43 -2.34 -16.90
CA TYR A 975 -3.88 -2.17 -15.57
C TYR A 975 -3.23 -3.44 -15.00
N ALA A 976 -3.49 -4.61 -15.58
CA ALA A 976 -2.76 -5.82 -15.22
C ALA A 976 -1.31 -5.75 -15.73
N ARG A 977 -1.11 -5.22 -16.94
CA ARG A 977 0.22 -5.02 -17.53
C ARG A 977 0.91 -3.73 -17.07
N TYR A 978 0.14 -2.66 -16.82
CA TYR A 978 0.63 -1.32 -16.51
C TYR A 978 0.02 -0.73 -15.22
N PRO A 979 0.18 -1.40 -14.06
CA PRO A 979 -0.51 -1.01 -12.82
C PRO A 979 -0.18 0.41 -12.33
N ARG A 980 1.06 0.91 -12.53
CA ARG A 980 1.45 2.28 -12.12
C ARG A 980 0.74 3.38 -12.92
N PHE A 981 0.13 3.04 -14.05
CA PHE A 981 -0.57 4.00 -14.89
C PHE A 981 -1.81 4.61 -14.21
N ILE A 982 -2.32 3.97 -13.14
CA ILE A 982 -3.38 4.52 -12.29
C ILE A 982 -2.95 5.86 -11.71
N ASP A 983 -1.72 5.97 -11.21
CA ASP A 983 -1.22 7.21 -10.61
C ASP A 983 -0.98 8.31 -11.65
N ALA A 984 -0.49 7.93 -12.85
CA ALA A 984 -0.43 8.85 -13.98
C ALA A 984 -1.82 9.36 -14.36
N SER A 985 -2.83 8.48 -14.39
CA SER A 985 -4.21 8.83 -14.75
C SER A 985 -4.87 9.79 -13.74
N ARG A 986 -4.49 9.72 -12.46
CA ARG A 986 -4.97 10.64 -11.40
C ARG A 986 -4.40 12.05 -11.52
N ARG A 987 -3.22 12.20 -12.14
CA ARG A 987 -2.52 13.48 -12.34
C ARG A 987 -2.64 14.00 -13.78
N ALA A 988 -3.38 13.30 -14.62
CA ALA A 988 -3.61 13.70 -15.99
C ALA A 988 -4.53 14.93 -16.07
N LEU A 989 -4.20 15.83 -16.99
CA LEU A 989 -5.05 16.93 -17.42
C LEU A 989 -5.67 16.58 -18.77
N GLU A 990 -6.84 17.11 -19.06
CA GLU A 990 -7.56 16.87 -20.31
C GLU A 990 -8.14 18.17 -20.86
N VAL A 991 -8.10 18.30 -22.19
CA VAL A 991 -8.76 19.39 -22.92
C VAL A 991 -9.23 18.90 -24.28
N VAL A 992 -10.41 19.34 -24.68
CA VAL A 992 -10.88 19.22 -26.07
C VAL A 992 -10.65 20.55 -26.76
N LEU A 993 -9.86 20.56 -27.83
CA LEU A 993 -9.59 21.70 -28.70
C LEU A 993 -10.58 21.69 -29.87
N GLY A 994 -11.23 22.82 -30.12
CA GLY A 994 -12.01 23.11 -31.31
C GLY A 994 -11.24 24.00 -32.30
N ALA A 995 -11.86 24.29 -33.43
CA ALA A 995 -11.32 25.23 -34.41
C ALA A 995 -11.09 26.62 -33.78
N GLY A 996 -9.88 27.16 -33.95
CA GLY A 996 -9.46 28.43 -33.35
C GLY A 996 -8.82 28.31 -31.96
N ASP A 997 -8.67 27.11 -31.39
CA ASP A 997 -8.04 26.94 -30.08
C ASP A 997 -6.53 26.67 -30.19
N MET A 998 -5.74 27.27 -29.30
CA MET A 998 -4.30 27.07 -29.18
C MET A 998 -3.94 26.53 -27.81
N LEU A 999 -3.24 25.39 -27.76
CA LEU A 999 -2.75 24.78 -26.53
C LEU A 999 -1.23 24.95 -26.42
N PHE A 1000 -0.77 25.64 -25.38
CA PHE A 1000 0.64 25.64 -24.99
C PHE A 1000 0.97 24.37 -24.19
N ILE A 1001 1.98 23.63 -24.66
CA ILE A 1001 2.51 22.42 -24.06
C ILE A 1001 3.97 22.69 -23.70
N PRO A 1002 4.30 22.80 -22.40
CA PRO A 1002 5.68 22.92 -21.96
C PRO A 1002 6.53 21.71 -22.36
N SER A 1003 7.82 21.94 -22.54
CA SER A 1003 8.83 20.90 -22.72
C SER A 1003 8.69 19.80 -21.64
N LEU A 1004 8.88 18.55 -22.06
CA LEU A 1004 8.80 17.32 -21.25
C LEU A 1004 7.38 16.92 -20.81
N TRP A 1005 6.34 17.71 -21.07
CA TRP A 1005 4.97 17.28 -20.79
C TRP A 1005 4.54 16.18 -21.76
N PHE A 1006 4.14 15.05 -21.17
CA PHE A 1006 3.61 13.94 -21.95
C PHE A 1006 2.21 14.29 -22.43
N HIS A 1007 1.87 13.91 -23.65
CA HIS A 1007 0.56 14.17 -24.21
C HIS A 1007 0.10 13.02 -25.11
N HIS A 1008 -1.19 12.73 -25.03
CA HIS A 1008 -1.91 11.73 -25.80
C HIS A 1008 -3.01 12.43 -26.59
N ILE A 1009 -3.16 12.07 -27.87
CA ILE A 1009 -4.03 12.81 -28.80
C ILE A 1009 -5.08 11.88 -29.38
N THR A 1010 -6.35 12.25 -29.23
CA THR A 1010 -7.48 11.57 -29.86
C THR A 1010 -8.18 12.50 -30.83
N THR A 1011 -8.42 12.03 -32.05
CA THR A 1011 -9.22 12.76 -33.05
C THR A 1011 -10.70 12.44 -32.81
N LEU A 1012 -11.51 13.44 -32.48
CA LEU A 1012 -12.91 13.24 -32.11
C LEU A 1012 -13.83 13.28 -33.33
N GLU A 1013 -14.94 12.54 -33.26
CA GLU A 1013 -15.95 12.42 -34.32
C GLU A 1013 -16.54 13.77 -34.79
N GLY A 1014 -17.12 13.75 -36.00
CA GLY A 1014 -17.86 14.89 -36.60
C GLY A 1014 -17.15 15.59 -37.76
N SER A 1015 -15.82 15.51 -37.85
CA SER A 1015 -15.03 16.03 -38.98
C SER A 1015 -13.62 15.41 -38.97
N TYR A 1016 -12.89 15.50 -40.09
CA TYR A 1016 -11.44 15.38 -40.07
C TYR A 1016 -10.83 16.54 -39.26
N SER A 1017 -9.61 16.34 -38.77
CA SER A 1017 -8.89 17.28 -37.93
C SER A 1017 -7.64 17.78 -38.63
N VAL A 1018 -7.48 19.11 -38.67
CA VAL A 1018 -6.25 19.78 -39.14
C VAL A 1018 -5.74 20.67 -38.03
N SER A 1019 -4.46 20.53 -37.70
CA SER A 1019 -3.80 21.35 -36.68
C SER A 1019 -2.36 21.67 -37.07
N VAL A 1020 -1.83 22.77 -36.56
CA VAL A 1020 -0.43 23.17 -36.74
C VAL A 1020 0.26 23.14 -35.39
N ASN A 1021 1.34 22.37 -35.26
CA ASN A 1021 2.24 22.47 -34.12
C ASN A 1021 3.37 23.44 -34.45
N VAL A 1022 3.67 24.38 -33.55
CA VAL A 1022 4.87 25.22 -33.64
C VAL A 1022 5.74 24.96 -32.42
N PHE A 1023 6.91 24.39 -32.65
CA PHE A 1023 7.89 24.07 -31.62
C PHE A 1023 8.96 25.15 -31.57
N PHE A 1024 9.38 25.53 -30.36
CA PHE A 1024 10.37 26.57 -30.16
C PHE A 1024 11.33 26.27 -29.00
N GLU A 1025 12.51 26.85 -29.10
CA GLU A 1025 13.63 26.61 -28.20
C GLU A 1025 13.46 27.42 -26.91
N ARG A 1026 13.35 26.69 -25.79
CA ARG A 1026 13.26 27.25 -24.46
C ARG A 1026 14.62 27.77 -23.99
N PHE A 1027 15.66 26.97 -24.19
CA PHE A 1027 17.04 27.31 -23.87
C PHE A 1027 17.74 27.99 -25.07
N PRO A 1028 18.93 28.58 -24.88
CA PRO A 1028 19.75 29.05 -26.00
C PRO A 1028 19.96 27.96 -27.07
N HIS A 1029 20.03 28.36 -28.33
CA HIS A 1029 20.09 27.45 -29.48
C HIS A 1029 21.27 26.46 -29.40
N GLU A 1030 22.41 26.92 -28.89
CA GLU A 1030 23.63 26.15 -28.71
C GLU A 1030 23.49 24.97 -27.73
N ASP A 1031 22.48 24.99 -26.85
CA ASP A 1031 22.23 23.91 -25.90
C ASP A 1031 21.47 22.75 -26.52
N TYR A 1032 20.92 22.89 -27.73
CA TYR A 1032 20.20 21.84 -28.43
C TYR A 1032 21.13 21.04 -29.37
N ASP A 1033 20.77 19.78 -29.64
CA ASP A 1033 21.48 19.00 -30.68
C ASP A 1033 21.16 19.57 -32.07
N LYS A 1034 22.18 20.06 -32.77
CA LYS A 1034 22.07 20.59 -34.14
C LYS A 1034 21.56 19.55 -35.15
N LYS A 1035 21.70 18.26 -34.83
CA LYS A 1035 21.17 17.14 -35.62
C LYS A 1035 19.77 16.74 -35.18
N ASP A 1036 19.14 17.44 -34.24
CA ASP A 1036 17.72 17.26 -33.96
C ASP A 1036 16.92 18.07 -34.99
N LEU A 1037 16.26 17.32 -35.88
CA LEU A 1037 15.35 17.88 -36.87
C LEU A 1037 13.88 17.69 -36.47
N TYR A 1038 13.62 16.91 -35.42
CA TYR A 1038 12.29 16.41 -35.06
C TYR A 1038 11.80 16.95 -33.71
N GLY A 1039 12.70 17.45 -32.87
CA GLY A 1039 12.41 18.08 -31.57
C GLY A 1039 12.26 17.11 -30.41
N ASN A 1040 12.85 15.91 -30.52
CA ASN A 1040 12.70 14.83 -29.54
C ASN A 1040 14.01 14.36 -28.92
N LYS A 1041 15.15 14.93 -29.30
CA LYS A 1041 16.43 14.60 -28.69
C LYS A 1041 16.60 15.38 -27.39
N ASP A 1042 17.09 14.70 -26.37
CA ASP A 1042 17.50 15.35 -25.13
C ASP A 1042 18.62 16.35 -25.39
N LEU A 1043 18.70 17.40 -24.56
CA LEU A 1043 19.84 18.31 -24.56
C LEU A 1043 21.15 17.50 -24.46
N PRO A 1044 22.22 17.85 -25.21
CA PRO A 1044 23.48 17.14 -25.17
C PRO A 1044 24.06 17.03 -23.75
N ALA A 1045 23.82 18.01 -22.88
CA ALA A 1045 24.20 17.95 -21.47
C ALA A 1045 23.51 16.80 -20.73
N CYS A 1046 22.18 16.68 -20.84
CA CYS A 1046 21.40 15.58 -20.25
C CYS A 1046 21.83 14.22 -20.83
N SER A 1047 22.05 14.15 -22.15
CA SER A 1047 22.53 12.93 -22.81
C SER A 1047 23.91 12.50 -22.30
N ARG A 1048 24.85 13.43 -22.14
CA ARG A 1048 26.19 13.15 -21.58
C ARG A 1048 26.10 12.67 -20.14
N LEU A 1049 25.28 13.32 -19.30
CA LEU A 1049 25.07 12.92 -17.91
C LEU A 1049 24.52 11.49 -17.83
N ARG A 1050 23.44 11.19 -18.58
CA ARG A 1050 22.85 9.84 -18.64
C ARG A 1050 23.88 8.80 -19.10
N ALA A 1051 24.66 9.11 -20.13
CA ALA A 1051 25.69 8.20 -20.63
C ALA A 1051 26.79 7.95 -19.60
N ALA A 1052 27.23 8.98 -18.87
CA ALA A 1052 28.23 8.87 -17.81
C ALA A 1052 27.73 7.99 -16.66
N ILE A 1053 26.50 8.21 -16.19
CA ILE A 1053 25.87 7.39 -15.14
C ILE A 1053 25.77 5.92 -15.59
N VAL A 1054 25.22 5.67 -16.77
CA VAL A 1054 25.05 4.30 -17.29
C VAL A 1054 26.39 3.60 -17.45
N LYS A 1055 27.41 4.30 -17.95
CA LYS A 1055 28.76 3.75 -18.08
C LYS A 1055 29.32 3.39 -16.70
N GLN A 1056 29.28 4.32 -15.73
CA GLN A 1056 29.82 4.10 -14.40
C GLN A 1056 29.14 2.91 -13.70
N VAL A 1057 27.81 2.81 -13.80
CA VAL A 1057 27.05 1.68 -13.25
C VAL A 1057 27.46 0.37 -13.91
N LYS A 1058 27.61 0.33 -15.24
CA LYS A 1058 28.09 -0.87 -15.95
C LYS A 1058 29.50 -1.27 -15.54
N ASP A 1059 30.41 -0.30 -15.40
CA ASP A 1059 31.79 -0.54 -14.98
C ASP A 1059 31.82 -1.08 -13.55
N MET A 1060 31.08 -0.47 -12.63
CA MET A 1060 30.93 -0.94 -11.25
C MET A 1060 30.38 -2.37 -11.19
N VAL A 1061 29.25 -2.65 -11.88
CA VAL A 1061 28.66 -3.99 -11.92
C VAL A 1061 29.65 -5.01 -12.48
N SER A 1062 30.41 -4.65 -13.51
CA SER A 1062 31.39 -5.54 -14.13
C SER A 1062 32.57 -5.84 -13.21
N VAL A 1063 33.08 -4.83 -12.50
CA VAL A 1063 34.15 -4.98 -11.51
C VAL A 1063 33.68 -5.81 -10.32
N THR A 1064 32.54 -5.44 -9.73
CA THR A 1064 32.02 -6.12 -8.54
C THR A 1064 31.56 -7.56 -8.85
N ALA A 1065 31.17 -7.85 -10.09
CA ALA A 1065 30.89 -9.23 -10.53
C ALA A 1065 32.12 -10.15 -10.51
N VAL A 1066 33.34 -9.60 -10.49
CA VAL A 1066 34.60 -10.36 -10.42
C VAL A 1066 35.34 -10.19 -9.09
N GLU A 1067 34.93 -9.25 -8.25
CA GLU A 1067 35.48 -9.05 -6.90
C GLU A 1067 35.22 -10.27 -6.01
N ARG A 1068 36.27 -10.65 -5.26
CA ARG A 1068 36.23 -11.78 -4.34
C ARG A 1068 36.28 -11.27 -2.91
N LEU A 1069 35.43 -11.87 -2.07
CA LEU A 1069 35.47 -11.74 -0.62
C LEU A 1069 36.80 -12.28 -0.08
N SER A 1070 37.10 -11.99 1.19
CA SER A 1070 38.35 -12.40 1.85
C SER A 1070 38.61 -13.92 1.85
N ASP A 1071 37.56 -14.73 1.61
CA ASP A 1071 37.63 -16.18 1.47
C ASP A 1071 37.79 -16.66 0.01
N GLY A 1072 37.97 -15.74 -0.94
CA GLY A 1072 38.12 -16.03 -2.37
C GLY A 1072 36.80 -16.26 -3.12
N THR A 1073 35.65 -16.16 -2.46
CA THR A 1073 34.34 -16.34 -3.12
C THR A 1073 33.88 -15.05 -3.83
N PRO A 1074 33.32 -15.14 -5.05
CA PRO A 1074 32.84 -13.95 -5.76
C PRO A 1074 31.63 -13.35 -5.06
N LEU A 1075 31.51 -12.01 -5.09
CA LEU A 1075 30.37 -11.33 -4.48
C LEU A 1075 29.05 -11.76 -5.17
N PRO A 1076 28.03 -12.23 -4.41
CA PRO A 1076 26.76 -12.64 -5.02
C PRO A 1076 26.04 -11.45 -5.68
N PRO A 1077 25.41 -11.62 -6.86
CA PRO A 1077 24.74 -10.54 -7.60
C PRO A 1077 23.67 -9.77 -6.80
N VAL A 1078 23.02 -10.43 -5.83
CA VAL A 1078 22.01 -9.81 -4.96
C VAL A 1078 22.59 -8.67 -4.11
N HIS A 1079 23.87 -8.73 -3.72
CA HIS A 1079 24.51 -7.66 -2.98
C HIS A 1079 24.84 -6.46 -3.87
N VAL A 1080 25.25 -6.72 -5.12
CA VAL A 1080 25.43 -5.68 -6.14
C VAL A 1080 24.10 -4.99 -6.43
N GLU A 1081 23.03 -5.76 -6.61
CA GLU A 1081 21.68 -5.22 -6.80
C GLU A 1081 21.23 -4.37 -5.62
N PHE A 1082 21.45 -4.84 -4.38
CA PHE A 1082 21.09 -4.09 -3.18
C PHE A 1082 21.83 -2.75 -3.10
N ALA A 1083 23.14 -2.73 -3.34
CA ALA A 1083 23.94 -1.50 -3.35
C ALA A 1083 23.48 -0.53 -4.46
N LEU A 1084 23.13 -1.04 -5.65
CA LEU A 1084 22.59 -0.22 -6.73
C LEU A 1084 21.24 0.40 -6.37
N ARG A 1085 20.37 -0.32 -5.63
CA ARG A 1085 19.10 0.22 -5.13
C ARG A 1085 19.30 1.34 -4.11
N GLN A 1086 20.29 1.20 -3.22
CA GLN A 1086 20.67 2.27 -2.30
C GLN A 1086 21.19 3.50 -3.05
N ALA A 1087 22.12 3.31 -3.98
CA ALA A 1087 22.66 4.40 -4.79
C ALA A 1087 21.56 5.10 -5.62
N LEU A 1088 20.58 4.37 -6.15
CA LEU A 1088 19.45 4.95 -6.86
C LEU A 1088 18.60 5.83 -5.92
N GLN A 1089 18.35 5.39 -4.69
CA GLN A 1089 17.62 6.17 -3.69
C GLN A 1089 18.38 7.46 -3.34
N GLU A 1090 19.69 7.38 -3.09
CA GLU A 1090 20.53 8.55 -2.82
C GLU A 1090 20.58 9.53 -4.01
N LEU A 1091 20.61 9.02 -5.25
CA LEU A 1091 20.55 9.85 -6.45
C LEU A 1091 19.21 10.56 -6.61
N LEU A 1092 18.10 9.91 -6.24
CA LEU A 1092 16.78 10.54 -6.21
C LEU A 1092 16.73 11.65 -5.16
N GLU A 1093 17.23 11.38 -3.96
CA GLU A 1093 17.31 12.36 -2.87
C GLU A 1093 18.18 13.56 -3.27
N MET A 1094 19.37 13.33 -3.84
CA MET A 1094 20.23 14.41 -4.36
C MET A 1094 19.55 15.21 -5.47
N ALA A 1095 18.81 14.56 -6.38
CA ALA A 1095 18.09 15.25 -7.44
C ALA A 1095 16.96 16.11 -6.87
N ASP A 1096 16.24 15.62 -5.86
CA ASP A 1096 15.18 16.33 -5.16
C ASP A 1096 15.73 17.51 -4.33
N ASP A 1097 16.92 17.37 -3.75
CA ASP A 1097 17.65 18.41 -3.01
C ASP A 1097 18.14 19.52 -3.94
N ILE A 1098 18.76 19.16 -5.07
CA ILE A 1098 19.23 20.14 -6.06
C ILE A 1098 18.04 20.90 -6.66
N SER A 1099 16.95 20.19 -6.96
CA SER A 1099 15.72 20.80 -7.47
C SER A 1099 15.10 21.76 -6.46
N ALA A 1100 15.19 21.45 -5.16
CA ALA A 1100 14.71 22.32 -4.09
C ALA A 1100 15.65 23.50 -3.78
N ALA A 1101 16.93 23.45 -4.21
CA ALA A 1101 17.91 24.51 -3.98
C ALA A 1101 17.95 25.58 -5.09
N GLN A 1102 17.34 25.31 -6.25
CA GLN A 1102 17.33 26.19 -7.43
C GLN A 1102 16.01 26.94 -7.68
N LEU A 1103 14.96 26.61 -6.92
CA LEU A 1103 13.66 27.33 -6.84
C LEU A 1103 13.64 28.17 -5.56
#